data_AF-A0AAV3FFR8-F1
#
_entry.id   AF-A0AAV3FFR8-F1
#
_cell.length_a   1.000
_cell.length_b   1.000
_cell.length_c   1.000
_cell.angle_alpha   90.00
_cell.angle_beta   90.00
_cell.angle_gamma   90.00
#
_symmetry.space_group_name_H-M   'P 1'
#
loop_
_entity.id
_entity.type
_entity.pdbx_description
1 polymer ?
#
loop_
_entity_poly.entity_id
_entity_poly.type
_entity_poly.pdbx_seq_one_letter_code
_entity_poly.pdbx_strand_id
1 'polypeptide(L)'
;MVKGNGLKEVNGTWYYFNSDNSLENGWKIIDGKTYYFNKYDGRSRGCVRVYDDLNHEKYKVYFFNEDGVLITEPGIHTYHETWGGERKICINNKGEVQSGWQTIDGKTYYFDEHNGMAKGVSCISTGYNYEVYLFNEDGSLVTGNGWKEINGKWYYFNNNNSLVKGWKTINGKTYYFSSHMSIGPTLIQGNRPEKLDLYYFGEDGELINRKGWAKLNDDWFYFNDDSSLKTKWQTIGGKTYYFNETTGAMATGQKTTYDYFNHEEKIYCFTSDGSLLKGKGWFSKYDEYNNYKKVWFYIDEDGVLKTGYQTINGKDYYFYCDGKMATGIVNVEGVTGNPKFYYFDNNGELFKKEGWKKINEKWYYLNEDGSLVNEWKKSGSDWYYLNPNYGMAIGPTKVQDDMCLGINVYYFEEDGRLTNRTGWINHINGEFSDWYYVENGGKAALGWNKINGTWYYFNSDAKMVTAPTRIFDKDSSKDKIYFFDKNGAYRRYSGWYELKPVDGEPCWYYFGEDGLAKTGWQTINGNKYWFAPNGIMCKGTSTIFENEVEDGCYKVDLPTYLFNESGALVTSEGWHKVTLYDEDKWCYIDNTGVCKKGLAKINNKYYYFEPHAALMETGVISIYGFNGNKEANYFFDDSGALNTSKGWHKCKDRYNSYYIWCYIDDNGELAEGFKEINGNKYYFKNGVMSTGNTQIEGNQYYFNESGLIAKGWSQNKDGEYYYTDNNGIIQKGWQKINGIWYYFNDGGVMATGPKYMFDENTYDTKLYYFDNSGALQYKKGWVNHIGKYNNDWYYINSNNELSTSWQNINGTWYYFYENGKMAKGSTAVTYSNGDKRYYCFDNSGAWVTNPGWHSWQDEFNNTCWAYINNDGSLAEGWKEINNKWYYFYKENKVMAKGAVKEWDYKTNKPYIQHFFNEDGSWDASEGWKSFKNLEYSPDLQWAYVESNGRLASGWKMIGGQWYYFDEGNGFMVTEKRDINGKFYEFNSNGTLKN
;
A
#
# COMPACT_ATOMS: atom_id res chain seq x y z
N MET A 1 64.92 28.88 5.11
CA MET A 1 65.42 30.13 4.51
C MET A 1 65.19 30.07 3.01
N VAL A 2 64.19 30.78 2.51
CA VAL A 2 63.99 30.96 1.07
C VAL A 2 64.94 32.10 0.65
N LYS A 3 65.86 31.87 -0.29
CA LYS A 3 66.74 32.93 -0.83
C LYS A 3 66.14 33.51 -2.09
N GLY A 4 65.99 34.84 -2.15
CA GLY A 4 65.50 35.58 -3.32
C GLY A 4 64.43 36.61 -2.97
N ASN A 5 64.44 37.72 -3.69
CA ASN A 5 63.47 38.82 -3.59
C ASN A 5 62.24 38.56 -4.48
N GLY A 6 61.10 39.15 -4.11
CA GLY A 6 59.83 39.03 -4.84
C GLY A 6 58.85 38.00 -4.26
N LEU A 7 57.82 37.68 -5.04
CA LEU A 7 56.73 36.78 -4.65
C LEU A 7 57.24 35.32 -4.64
N LYS A 8 57.07 34.61 -3.50
CA LYS A 8 57.52 33.22 -3.32
C LYS A 8 56.46 32.41 -2.58
N GLU A 9 56.22 31.19 -3.04
CA GLU A 9 55.35 30.23 -2.36
C GLU A 9 56.15 29.41 -1.35
N VAL A 10 55.62 29.30 -0.12
CA VAL A 10 56.18 28.51 0.97
C VAL A 10 55.05 27.71 1.59
N ASN A 11 55.15 26.38 1.52
CA ASN A 11 54.14 25.45 2.06
C ASN A 11 52.70 25.76 1.60
N GLY A 12 52.51 26.06 0.31
CA GLY A 12 51.20 26.36 -0.27
C GLY A 12 50.68 27.80 -0.02
N THR A 13 51.47 28.64 0.64
CA THR A 13 51.12 30.03 0.96
C THR A 13 52.11 30.99 0.30
N TRP A 14 51.59 32.02 -0.39
CA TRP A 14 52.41 32.99 -1.08
C TRP A 14 52.84 34.13 -0.15
N TYR A 15 54.13 34.43 -0.12
CA TYR A 15 54.72 35.54 0.63
C TYR A 15 55.48 36.46 -0.31
N TYR A 16 55.72 37.70 0.11
CA TYR A 16 56.59 38.61 -0.61
C TYR A 16 57.85 38.89 0.23
N PHE A 17 59.02 38.70 -0.38
CA PHE A 17 60.31 38.97 0.26
C PHE A 17 60.94 40.23 -0.35
N ASN A 18 61.37 41.15 0.51
CA ASN A 18 62.07 42.37 0.10
C ASN A 18 63.47 42.08 -0.44
N SER A 19 64.12 43.10 -1.02
CA SER A 19 65.47 42.98 -1.57
C SER A 19 66.53 42.55 -0.54
N ASP A 20 66.28 42.82 0.74
CA ASP A 20 67.11 42.38 1.87
C ASP A 20 66.73 40.98 2.40
N ASN A 21 65.80 40.29 1.73
CA ASN A 21 65.18 39.02 2.13
C ASN A 21 64.34 39.08 3.42
N SER A 22 63.98 40.28 3.91
CA SER A 22 62.96 40.41 4.96
C SER A 22 61.57 40.10 4.40
N LEU A 23 60.69 39.57 5.26
CA LEU A 23 59.29 39.30 4.89
C LEU A 23 58.51 40.61 4.88
N GLU A 24 57.86 40.92 3.76
CA GLU A 24 56.99 42.10 3.67
C GLU A 24 55.66 41.84 4.39
N ASN A 25 55.21 42.82 5.18
CA ASN A 25 53.94 42.79 5.89
C ASN A 25 53.22 44.11 5.65
N GLY A 26 52.19 44.12 4.81
CA GLY A 26 51.50 45.33 4.39
C GLY A 26 51.09 45.31 2.92
N TRP A 27 50.71 46.50 2.42
CA TRP A 27 50.26 46.71 1.05
C TRP A 27 51.43 46.66 0.04
N LYS A 28 51.23 45.95 -1.08
CA LYS A 28 52.22 45.89 -2.16
C LYS A 28 51.55 45.95 -3.53
N ILE A 29 52.14 46.70 -4.45
CA ILE A 29 51.74 46.70 -5.86
C ILE A 29 52.74 45.85 -6.64
N ILE A 30 52.23 44.84 -7.34
CA ILE A 30 53.01 43.91 -8.18
C ILE A 30 52.31 43.87 -9.53
N ASP A 31 53.05 44.20 -10.60
CA ASP A 31 52.56 44.22 -11.98
C ASP A 31 51.22 44.98 -12.16
N GLY A 32 51.11 46.13 -11.49
CA GLY A 32 49.92 46.99 -11.55
C GLY A 32 48.73 46.52 -10.71
N LYS A 33 48.83 45.38 -10.01
CA LYS A 33 47.80 44.85 -9.11
C LYS A 33 48.18 45.07 -7.65
N THR A 34 47.21 45.40 -6.82
CA THR A 34 47.42 45.68 -5.38
C THR A 34 47.16 44.41 -4.57
N TYR A 35 48.05 44.08 -3.65
CA TYR A 35 47.99 42.92 -2.76
C TYR A 35 48.23 43.36 -1.31
N TYR A 36 47.80 42.56 -0.35
CA TYR A 36 48.17 42.72 1.06
C TYR A 36 48.80 41.43 1.58
N PHE A 37 49.95 41.54 2.25
CA PHE A 37 50.66 40.41 2.83
C PHE A 37 50.64 40.50 4.36
N ASN A 38 50.22 39.42 5.02
CA ASN A 38 50.32 39.26 6.46
C ASN A 38 51.51 38.33 6.78
N LYS A 39 52.33 38.69 7.76
CA LYS A 39 53.48 37.86 8.19
C LYS A 39 53.09 36.46 8.69
N TYR A 40 51.84 36.25 9.10
CA TYR A 40 51.33 34.96 9.58
C TYR A 40 50.64 34.13 8.50
N ASP A 41 49.82 34.78 7.66
CA ASP A 41 48.94 34.09 6.69
C ASP A 41 49.38 34.29 5.23
N GLY A 42 50.46 35.04 5.00
CA GLY A 42 50.96 35.39 3.68
C GLY A 42 50.00 36.27 2.88
N ARG A 43 49.89 36.00 1.57
CA ARG A 43 49.07 36.76 0.62
C ARG A 43 47.59 36.66 1.00
N SER A 44 47.00 37.79 1.33
CA SER A 44 45.60 37.91 1.72
C SER A 44 44.66 37.51 0.59
N ARG A 45 43.62 36.75 0.93
CA ARG A 45 42.54 36.30 0.05
C ARG A 45 41.22 36.43 0.81
N GLY A 46 40.14 36.78 0.12
CA GLY A 46 38.83 37.01 0.73
C GLY A 46 38.76 38.31 1.53
N CYS A 47 37.85 38.36 2.51
CA CYS A 47 37.68 39.53 3.38
C CYS A 47 38.74 39.54 4.48
N VAL A 48 39.66 40.51 4.45
CA VAL A 48 40.76 40.60 5.41
C VAL A 48 40.72 41.91 6.18
N ARG A 49 40.80 41.83 7.51
CA ARG A 49 40.97 42.99 8.40
C ARG A 49 42.40 43.50 8.29
N VAL A 50 42.54 44.73 7.82
CA VAL A 50 43.81 45.45 7.71
C VAL A 50 43.82 46.57 8.76
N TYR A 51 44.95 46.69 9.45
CA TYR A 51 45.18 47.76 10.42
C TYR A 51 45.61 49.03 9.68
N ASP A 52 44.96 50.16 9.97
CA ASP A 52 45.30 51.45 9.37
C ASP A 52 46.26 52.21 10.31
N ASP A 53 47.55 52.22 9.98
CA ASP A 53 48.61 52.79 10.81
C ASP A 53 48.54 54.34 10.93
N LEU A 54 47.69 55.01 10.16
CA LEU A 54 47.69 56.48 10.10
C LEU A 54 46.80 57.19 11.14
N ASN A 55 45.87 56.51 11.82
CA ASN A 55 44.91 57.16 12.72
C ASN A 55 44.62 56.45 14.06
N HIS A 56 45.32 55.35 14.40
CA HIS A 56 45.19 54.64 15.68
C HIS A 56 43.76 54.26 16.15
N GLU A 57 42.73 54.24 15.29
CA GLU A 57 41.39 53.75 15.64
C GLU A 57 40.72 52.98 14.48
N LYS A 58 40.25 51.76 14.79
CA LYS A 58 39.48 50.76 14.00
C LYS A 58 40.15 50.13 12.75
N TYR A 59 40.27 48.79 12.78
CA TYR A 59 40.58 47.95 11.60
C TYR A 59 39.55 48.16 10.49
N LYS A 60 40.00 48.21 9.23
CA LYS A 60 39.14 48.19 8.04
C LYS A 60 39.19 46.83 7.36
N VAL A 61 38.08 46.38 6.78
CA VAL A 61 38.02 45.11 6.04
C VAL A 61 38.16 45.40 4.56
N TYR A 62 39.06 44.70 3.87
CA TYR A 62 39.25 44.80 2.41
C TYR A 62 39.00 43.45 1.75
N PHE A 63 38.50 43.46 0.51
CA PHE A 63 38.21 42.25 -0.24
C PHE A 63 39.26 41.95 -1.31
N PHE A 64 39.86 40.78 -1.23
CA PHE A 64 40.82 40.26 -2.20
C PHE A 64 40.23 39.03 -2.90
N ASN A 65 40.43 38.92 -4.22
CA ASN A 65 40.00 37.72 -4.96
C ASN A 65 40.87 36.49 -4.64
N GLU A 66 40.60 35.35 -5.29
CA GLU A 66 41.33 34.10 -5.07
C GLU A 66 42.84 34.19 -5.40
N ASP A 67 43.21 35.08 -6.31
CA ASP A 67 44.60 35.41 -6.62
C ASP A 67 45.25 36.37 -5.62
N GLY A 68 44.47 36.86 -4.64
CA GLY A 68 44.90 37.79 -3.61
C GLY A 68 44.98 39.25 -4.06
N VAL A 69 44.37 39.58 -5.20
CA VAL A 69 44.32 40.94 -5.76
C VAL A 69 43.19 41.70 -5.08
N LEU A 70 43.47 42.92 -4.62
CA LEU A 70 42.48 43.84 -4.07
C LEU A 70 41.47 44.19 -5.15
N ILE A 71 40.20 43.88 -4.89
CA ILE A 71 39.11 44.28 -5.77
C ILE A 71 38.69 45.70 -5.39
N THR A 72 38.64 46.60 -6.37
CA THR A 72 38.27 48.02 -6.18
C THR A 72 37.07 48.43 -7.04
N GLU A 73 36.46 47.48 -7.76
CA GLU A 73 35.22 47.69 -8.50
C GLU A 73 34.05 47.83 -7.51
N PRO A 74 33.48 49.03 -7.32
CA PRO A 74 32.43 49.21 -6.33
C PRO A 74 31.17 48.43 -6.70
N GLY A 75 30.52 47.82 -5.71
CA GLY A 75 29.30 47.04 -5.93
C GLY A 75 29.22 45.78 -5.07
N ILE A 76 28.27 44.90 -5.41
CA ILE A 76 28.03 43.64 -4.71
C ILE A 76 28.90 42.53 -5.31
N HIS A 77 29.74 41.90 -4.49
CA HIS A 77 30.59 40.79 -4.90
C HIS A 77 30.25 39.53 -4.10
N THR A 78 30.38 38.38 -4.75
CA THR A 78 30.23 37.06 -4.10
C THR A 78 31.60 36.58 -3.61
N TYR A 79 31.62 36.07 -2.39
CA TYR A 79 32.78 35.54 -1.71
C TYR A 79 32.47 34.13 -1.21
N HIS A 80 33.35 33.18 -1.51
CA HIS A 80 33.27 31.81 -1.01
C HIS A 80 34.12 31.66 0.25
N GLU A 81 33.49 31.27 1.35
CA GLU A 81 34.16 30.97 2.60
C GLU A 81 34.86 29.62 2.53
N THR A 82 35.98 29.49 3.25
CA THR A 82 36.84 28.29 3.23
C THR A 82 36.17 27.01 3.75
N TRP A 83 35.02 27.11 4.42
CA TRP A 83 34.20 25.97 4.87
C TRP A 83 32.97 25.70 3.97
N GLY A 84 32.95 26.25 2.75
CA GLY A 84 31.95 25.92 1.71
C GLY A 84 30.68 26.78 1.71
N GLY A 85 30.67 27.94 2.37
CA GLY A 85 29.55 28.89 2.35
C GLY A 85 29.73 30.02 1.32
N GLU A 86 28.65 30.48 0.69
CA GLU A 86 28.65 31.70 -0.16
C GLU A 86 28.13 32.92 0.61
N ARG A 87 28.88 34.02 0.61
CA ARG A 87 28.48 35.33 1.16
C ARG A 87 28.53 36.41 0.09
N LYS A 88 27.58 37.35 0.13
CA LYS A 88 27.62 38.57 -0.69
C LYS A 88 28.00 39.77 0.16
N ILE A 89 28.95 40.56 -0.32
CA ILE A 89 29.49 41.75 0.34
C ILE A 89 29.40 42.96 -0.59
N CYS A 90 29.29 44.16 -0.03
CA CYS A 90 29.42 45.40 -0.78
C CYS A 90 30.82 45.97 -0.58
N ILE A 91 31.48 46.42 -1.64
CA ILE A 91 32.76 47.11 -1.56
C ILE A 91 32.69 48.50 -2.20
N ASN A 92 33.50 49.44 -1.70
CA ASN A 92 33.63 50.75 -2.31
C ASN A 92 34.78 50.80 -3.34
N ASN A 93 35.00 51.97 -3.96
CA ASN A 93 36.05 52.17 -4.96
C ASN A 93 37.49 52.08 -4.44
N LYS A 94 37.69 51.90 -3.13
CA LYS A 94 38.98 51.62 -2.48
C LYS A 94 39.13 50.15 -2.11
N GLY A 95 38.14 49.32 -2.40
CA GLY A 95 38.10 47.90 -2.02
C GLY A 95 37.75 47.64 -0.55
N GLU A 96 37.31 48.67 0.17
CA GLU A 96 36.86 48.55 1.56
C GLU A 96 35.46 47.92 1.60
N VAL A 97 35.27 46.87 2.38
CA VAL A 97 33.97 46.22 2.60
C VAL A 97 33.08 47.16 3.42
N GLN A 98 31.88 47.40 2.91
CA GLN A 98 30.89 48.29 3.50
C GLN A 98 29.87 47.50 4.33
N SER A 99 29.48 48.06 5.47
CA SER A 99 28.39 47.58 6.31
C SER A 99 27.24 48.59 6.39
N GLY A 100 26.09 48.16 6.91
CA GLY A 100 24.89 48.96 7.03
C GLY A 100 24.09 49.07 5.73
N TRP A 101 23.26 50.11 5.66
CA TRP A 101 22.37 50.39 4.53
C TRP A 101 23.15 50.94 3.33
N GLN A 102 23.01 50.31 2.17
CA GLN A 102 23.67 50.71 0.92
C GLN A 102 22.63 50.84 -0.19
N THR A 103 22.77 51.86 -1.05
CA THR A 103 21.95 52.00 -2.25
C THR A 103 22.83 51.81 -3.48
N ILE A 104 22.53 50.77 -4.26
CA ILE A 104 23.31 50.33 -5.41
C ILE A 104 22.34 50.18 -6.58
N ASP A 105 22.61 50.87 -7.69
CA ASP A 105 21.77 50.88 -8.89
C ASP A 105 20.28 51.16 -8.63
N GLY A 106 20.01 52.09 -7.70
CA GLY A 106 18.64 52.48 -7.32
C GLY A 106 17.90 51.50 -6.41
N LYS A 107 18.51 50.37 -6.04
CA LYS A 107 17.99 49.40 -5.06
C LYS A 107 18.69 49.57 -3.71
N THR A 108 17.93 49.40 -2.63
CA THR A 108 18.45 49.50 -1.26
C THR A 108 18.76 48.11 -0.71
N TYR A 109 19.90 47.94 -0.04
CA TYR A 109 20.39 46.70 0.54
C TYR A 109 20.87 46.95 1.97
N TYR A 110 20.94 45.91 2.79
CA TYR A 110 21.59 45.98 4.10
C TYR A 110 22.69 44.93 4.18
N PHE A 111 23.89 45.33 4.60
CA PHE A 111 25.04 44.44 4.80
C PHE A 111 25.42 44.41 6.28
N ASP A 112 25.24 43.27 6.92
CA ASP A 112 25.67 43.05 8.29
C ASP A 112 27.20 42.85 8.37
N GLU A 113 27.83 43.40 9.40
CA GLU A 113 29.30 43.35 9.59
C GLU A 113 29.83 41.91 9.77
N HIS A 114 28.98 40.97 10.17
CA HIS A 114 29.35 39.58 10.41
C HIS A 114 28.70 38.63 9.41
N ASN A 115 27.43 38.86 9.08
CA ASN A 115 26.60 37.94 8.31
C ASN A 115 26.50 38.28 6.82
N GLY A 116 27.03 39.43 6.38
CA GLY A 116 26.97 39.85 4.97
C GLY A 116 25.59 40.38 4.56
N MET A 117 25.23 40.28 3.28
CA MET A 117 23.98 40.83 2.74
C MET A 117 22.73 40.18 3.36
N ALA A 118 21.83 41.00 3.90
CA ALA A 118 20.53 40.57 4.42
C ALA A 118 19.63 40.03 3.30
N LYS A 119 18.90 38.96 3.61
CA LYS A 119 17.89 38.33 2.73
C LYS A 119 16.70 37.90 3.57
N GLY A 120 15.51 37.87 2.96
CA GLY A 120 14.28 37.50 3.66
C GLY A 120 13.97 38.43 4.83
N VAL A 121 13.29 37.91 5.85
CA VAL A 121 12.96 38.67 7.06
C VAL A 121 14.23 38.83 7.90
N SER A 122 14.69 40.06 8.07
CA SER A 122 15.93 40.37 8.81
C SER A 122 15.68 41.40 9.90
N CYS A 123 16.22 41.16 11.10
CA CYS A 123 16.24 42.13 12.19
C CYS A 123 17.46 43.05 12.06
N ILE A 124 17.22 44.35 12.07
CA ILE A 124 18.26 45.37 11.92
C ILE A 124 18.26 46.24 13.16
N SER A 125 19.40 46.31 13.84
CA SER A 125 19.60 47.19 14.99
C SER A 125 19.66 48.65 14.53
N THR A 126 18.87 49.49 15.19
CA THR A 126 18.86 50.95 14.99
C THR A 126 19.27 51.63 16.30
N GLY A 127 20.41 51.24 16.86
CA GLY A 127 20.88 51.69 18.17
C GLY A 127 20.33 50.82 19.32
N TYR A 128 19.61 51.41 20.27
CA TYR A 128 19.05 50.69 21.44
C TYR A 128 17.80 49.83 21.11
N ASN A 129 17.27 49.93 19.89
CA ASN A 129 16.10 49.18 19.42
C ASN A 129 16.43 48.38 18.15
N TYR A 130 15.54 47.46 17.75
CA TYR A 130 15.62 46.73 16.50
C TYR A 130 14.32 46.81 15.70
N GLU A 131 14.45 47.10 14.42
CA GLU A 131 13.36 47.02 13.46
C GLU A 131 13.51 45.74 12.63
N VAL A 132 12.44 45.27 11.99
CA VAL A 132 12.52 44.13 11.06
C VAL A 132 12.12 44.59 9.70
N TYR A 133 12.86 44.14 8.70
CA TYR A 133 12.69 44.48 7.30
C TYR A 133 12.61 43.19 6.48
N LEU A 134 12.03 43.30 5.29
CA LEU A 134 11.95 42.20 4.34
C LEU A 134 12.81 42.50 3.12
N PHE A 135 13.69 41.57 2.77
CA PHE A 135 14.56 41.64 1.60
C PHE A 135 14.23 40.52 0.63
N ASN A 136 14.25 40.82 -0.68
CA ASN A 136 14.11 39.85 -1.75
C ASN A 136 15.30 38.88 -1.78
N GLU A 137 15.23 37.79 -2.56
CA GLU A 137 16.33 36.83 -2.72
C GLU A 137 17.61 37.46 -3.29
N ASP A 138 17.44 38.50 -4.12
CA ASP A 138 18.54 39.31 -4.66
C ASP A 138 19.16 40.25 -3.61
N GLY A 139 18.58 40.32 -2.40
CA GLY A 139 19.00 41.16 -1.28
C GLY A 139 18.37 42.55 -1.25
N SER A 140 17.58 42.92 -2.26
CA SER A 140 16.98 44.25 -2.32
C SER A 140 15.85 44.40 -1.29
N LEU A 141 15.77 45.55 -0.64
CA LEU A 141 14.74 45.90 0.33
C LEU A 141 13.38 45.97 -0.37
N VAL A 142 12.39 45.30 0.21
CA VAL A 142 11.00 45.46 -0.18
C VAL A 142 10.50 46.80 0.35
N THR A 143 10.13 47.72 -0.55
CA THR A 143 9.67 49.07 -0.21
C THR A 143 8.15 49.20 -0.33
N GLY A 144 7.53 50.07 0.47
CA GLY A 144 6.08 50.37 0.43
C GLY A 144 5.46 50.47 1.84
N ASN A 145 4.17 50.83 1.89
CA ASN A 145 3.38 50.89 3.12
C ASN A 145 2.11 50.03 3.02
N GLY A 146 1.59 49.59 4.17
CA GLY A 146 0.38 48.78 4.24
C GLY A 146 0.58 47.30 3.90
N TRP A 147 -0.50 46.64 3.51
CA TRP A 147 -0.55 45.19 3.26
C TRP A 147 0.21 44.80 1.99
N LYS A 148 1.02 43.74 2.09
CA LYS A 148 1.62 43.07 0.92
C LYS A 148 1.67 41.56 1.13
N GLU A 149 1.30 40.82 0.10
CA GLU A 149 1.48 39.37 0.03
C GLU A 149 2.77 39.05 -0.71
N ILE A 150 3.65 38.28 -0.08
CA ILE A 150 4.94 37.88 -0.64
C ILE A 150 5.16 36.41 -0.31
N ASN A 151 5.31 35.58 -1.35
CA ASN A 151 5.50 34.12 -1.24
C ASN A 151 4.42 33.43 -0.37
N GLY A 152 3.15 33.82 -0.55
CA GLY A 152 2.01 33.25 0.18
C GLY A 152 1.90 33.69 1.65
N LYS A 153 2.66 34.71 2.08
CA LYS A 153 2.59 35.28 3.43
C LYS A 153 2.21 36.75 3.38
N TRP A 154 1.33 37.17 4.28
CA TRP A 154 0.90 38.56 4.40
C TRP A 154 1.77 39.33 5.40
N TYR A 155 2.23 40.50 4.97
CA TYR A 155 3.04 41.43 5.75
C TYR A 155 2.36 42.79 5.81
N TYR A 156 2.58 43.52 6.90
CA TYR A 156 2.13 44.90 7.02
C TYR A 156 3.32 45.84 7.23
N PHE A 157 3.54 46.73 6.27
CA PHE A 157 4.66 47.65 6.24
C PHE A 157 4.30 49.00 6.86
N ASN A 158 5.13 49.46 7.78
CA ASN A 158 5.13 50.82 8.29
C ASN A 158 5.61 51.81 7.21
N ASN A 159 5.39 53.11 7.42
CA ASN A 159 5.81 54.14 6.47
C ASN A 159 7.34 54.22 6.25
N ASN A 160 8.14 53.66 7.15
CA ASN A 160 9.60 53.57 7.02
C ASN A 160 10.07 52.26 6.35
N ASN A 161 9.17 51.49 5.74
CA ASN A 161 9.40 50.16 5.13
C ASN A 161 9.72 49.03 6.14
N SER A 162 9.69 49.30 7.44
CA SER A 162 9.80 48.24 8.45
C SER A 162 8.49 47.45 8.57
N LEU A 163 8.58 46.22 9.04
CA LEU A 163 7.44 45.35 9.30
C LEU A 163 6.83 45.64 10.68
N VAL A 164 5.49 45.70 10.74
CA VAL A 164 4.75 45.67 12.00
C VAL A 164 5.01 44.35 12.73
N LYS A 165 5.13 44.43 14.05
CA LYS A 165 5.27 43.27 14.96
C LYS A 165 4.27 43.37 16.11
N GLY A 166 3.91 42.22 16.66
CA GLY A 166 3.00 42.11 17.78
C GLY A 166 1.56 42.42 17.41
N TRP A 167 0.77 42.79 18.43
CA TRP A 167 -0.64 43.14 18.29
C TRP A 167 -0.82 44.46 17.55
N LYS A 168 -1.68 44.47 16.53
CA LYS A 168 -2.04 45.69 15.80
C LYS A 168 -3.50 45.68 15.36
N THR A 169 -4.19 46.79 15.62
CA THR A 169 -5.51 47.04 15.05
C THR A 169 -5.37 47.88 13.79
N ILE A 170 -5.88 47.38 12.67
CA ILE A 170 -5.85 48.01 11.35
C ILE A 170 -7.29 48.02 10.83
N ASN A 171 -7.82 49.22 10.54
CA ASN A 171 -9.19 49.40 10.06
C ASN A 171 -10.28 48.72 10.92
N GLY A 172 -10.09 48.72 12.24
CA GLY A 172 -11.04 48.13 13.20
C GLY A 172 -10.90 46.62 13.42
N LYS A 173 -10.08 45.93 12.63
CA LYS A 173 -9.75 44.51 12.79
C LYS A 173 -8.43 44.34 13.54
N THR A 174 -8.33 43.35 14.42
CA THR A 174 -7.12 43.10 15.23
C THR A 174 -6.32 41.94 14.67
N TYR A 175 -5.01 42.13 14.54
CA TYR A 175 -4.07 41.18 13.95
C TYR A 175 -2.88 40.96 14.90
N TYR A 176 -2.15 39.88 14.70
CA TYR A 176 -0.85 39.66 15.33
C TYR A 176 0.22 39.35 14.29
N PHE A 177 1.40 39.97 14.43
CA PHE A 177 2.52 39.79 13.52
C PHE A 177 3.77 39.29 14.28
N SER A 178 4.17 38.03 14.06
CA SER A 178 5.46 37.51 14.56
C SER A 178 6.64 37.97 13.67
N SER A 179 6.35 38.12 12.38
CA SER A 179 7.17 38.68 11.30
C SER A 179 6.32 38.84 10.04
N HIS A 180 5.30 38.00 9.93
CA HIS A 180 4.19 38.00 9.01
C HIS A 180 2.90 37.84 9.82
N MET A 181 1.76 38.07 9.17
CA MET A 181 0.43 37.92 9.75
C MET A 181 0.21 36.48 10.21
N SER A 182 -0.18 36.33 11.48
CA SER A 182 -0.57 35.04 12.05
C SER A 182 -1.92 34.58 11.50
N ILE A 183 -2.01 33.30 11.18
CA ILE A 183 -3.24 32.59 10.77
C ILE A 183 -3.35 31.34 11.64
N GLY A 184 -4.56 31.01 12.08
CA GLY A 184 -4.85 29.87 12.95
C GLY A 184 -4.44 30.09 14.41
N PRO A 185 -4.30 29.00 15.20
CA PRO A 185 -3.92 29.08 16.60
C PRO A 185 -2.46 29.54 16.75
N THR A 186 -2.25 30.63 17.48
CA THR A 186 -0.92 31.23 17.70
C THR A 186 -0.70 31.51 19.18
N LEU A 187 0.43 31.02 19.70
CA LEU A 187 0.83 31.23 21.09
C LEU A 187 1.48 32.61 21.23
N ILE A 188 0.89 33.48 22.04
CA ILE A 188 1.27 34.90 22.13
C ILE A 188 1.33 35.33 23.60
N GLN A 189 2.26 36.21 23.93
CA GLN A 189 2.25 36.88 25.23
C GLN A 189 1.05 37.83 25.30
N GLY A 190 0.04 37.43 26.07
CA GLY A 190 -1.20 38.18 26.24
C GLY A 190 -1.04 39.35 27.21
N ASN A 191 -2.15 39.75 27.84
CA ASN A 191 -2.16 40.82 28.85
C ASN A 191 -1.47 40.43 30.18
N ARG A 192 -0.96 39.19 30.30
CA ARG A 192 -0.24 38.68 31.46
C ARG A 192 1.23 38.48 31.09
N PRO A 193 2.15 39.35 31.54
CA PRO A 193 3.57 39.29 31.16
C PRO A 193 4.24 37.96 31.48
N GLU A 194 3.78 37.26 32.52
CA GLU A 194 4.37 36.00 32.99
C GLU A 194 3.92 34.73 32.22
N LYS A 195 2.99 34.85 31.25
CA LYS A 195 2.43 33.66 30.57
C LYS A 195 2.12 33.90 29.09
N LEU A 196 2.34 32.87 28.28
CA LEU A 196 1.83 32.82 26.91
C LEU A 196 0.41 32.25 26.90
N ASP A 197 -0.50 32.91 26.20
CA ASP A 197 -1.87 32.47 25.99
C ASP A 197 -2.09 32.21 24.48
N LEU A 198 -2.95 31.25 24.16
CA LEU A 198 -3.20 30.83 22.79
C LEU A 198 -4.39 31.61 22.22
N TYR A 199 -4.25 32.21 21.04
CA TYR A 199 -5.33 32.94 20.35
C TYR A 199 -5.55 32.37 18.94
N TYR A 200 -6.73 32.54 18.37
CA TYR A 200 -7.05 32.08 17.02
C TYR A 200 -7.22 33.26 16.05
N PHE A 201 -6.53 33.21 14.91
CA PHE A 201 -6.66 34.18 13.82
C PHE A 201 -7.29 33.50 12.60
N GLY A 202 -8.28 34.15 11.97
CA GLY A 202 -8.94 33.63 10.76
C GLY A 202 -8.00 33.53 9.56
N GLU A 203 -8.50 33.02 8.43
CA GLU A 203 -7.73 32.95 7.17
C GLU A 203 -7.33 34.34 6.66
N ASP A 204 -8.12 35.36 6.96
CA ASP A 204 -7.80 36.76 6.70
C ASP A 204 -6.90 37.39 7.79
N GLY A 205 -6.45 36.59 8.76
CA GLY A 205 -5.59 36.96 9.89
C GLY A 205 -6.27 37.75 10.99
N GLU A 206 -7.57 37.98 10.92
CA GLU A 206 -8.31 38.69 11.97
C GLU A 206 -8.43 37.83 13.23
N LEU A 207 -8.18 38.42 14.40
CA LEU A 207 -8.42 37.79 15.69
C LEU A 207 -9.89 37.40 15.82
N ILE A 208 -10.15 36.12 16.05
CA ILE A 208 -11.49 35.61 16.34
C ILE A 208 -11.89 36.05 17.76
N ASN A 209 -12.63 37.16 17.85
CA ASN A 209 -13.07 37.74 19.12
C ASN A 209 -14.46 37.18 19.53
N ARG A 210 -14.48 36.15 20.38
CA ARG A 210 -15.70 35.51 20.86
C ARG A 210 -15.50 34.80 22.20
N LYS A 211 -16.60 34.27 22.76
CA LYS A 211 -16.62 33.53 24.03
C LYS A 211 -17.31 32.18 23.86
N GLY A 212 -16.84 31.17 24.61
CA GLY A 212 -17.41 29.82 24.62
C GLY A 212 -17.04 28.98 23.40
N TRP A 213 -17.88 27.99 23.08
CA TRP A 213 -17.65 27.02 22.02
C TRP A 213 -17.66 27.62 20.61
N ALA A 214 -16.71 27.21 19.78
CA ALA A 214 -16.70 27.51 18.35
C ALA A 214 -16.06 26.37 17.55
N LYS A 215 -16.66 26.03 16.40
CA LYS A 215 -16.08 25.10 15.41
C LYS A 215 -15.38 25.90 14.32
N LEU A 216 -14.09 25.66 14.09
CA LEU A 216 -13.24 26.36 13.12
C LEU A 216 -12.37 25.33 12.39
N ASN A 217 -12.35 25.31 11.06
CA ASN A 217 -11.56 24.36 10.26
C ASN A 217 -11.71 22.90 10.72
N ASP A 218 -12.97 22.49 10.90
CA ASP A 218 -13.40 21.18 11.41
C ASP A 218 -13.08 20.83 12.88
N ASP A 219 -12.31 21.65 13.58
CA ASP A 219 -11.98 21.45 14.99
C ASP A 219 -12.85 22.30 15.93
N TRP A 220 -13.12 21.78 17.12
CA TRP A 220 -13.81 22.53 18.18
C TRP A 220 -12.83 23.19 19.14
N PHE A 221 -13.13 24.43 19.53
CA PHE A 221 -12.35 25.25 20.45
C PHE A 221 -13.25 25.84 21.54
N TYR A 222 -12.66 26.18 22.68
CA TYR A 222 -13.35 26.92 23.74
C TYR A 222 -12.62 28.23 24.06
N PHE A 223 -13.29 29.35 23.81
CA PHE A 223 -12.77 30.70 24.04
C PHE A 223 -13.10 31.19 25.46
N ASN A 224 -12.08 31.70 26.16
CA ASN A 224 -12.20 32.42 27.42
C ASN A 224 -12.82 33.82 27.21
N ASP A 225 -13.08 34.54 28.29
CA ASP A 225 -13.67 35.89 28.25
C ASP A 225 -12.82 36.93 27.52
N ASP A 226 -11.51 36.72 27.47
CA ASP A 226 -10.52 37.57 26.79
C ASP A 226 -10.18 37.10 25.37
N SER A 227 -10.96 36.17 24.82
CA SER A 227 -10.76 35.51 23.52
C SER A 227 -9.52 34.62 23.40
N SER A 228 -8.79 34.37 24.49
CA SER A 228 -7.79 33.30 24.52
C SER A 228 -8.47 31.93 24.51
N LEU A 229 -7.79 30.90 24.03
CA LEU A 229 -8.27 29.52 23.99
C LEU A 229 -7.95 28.79 25.30
N LYS A 230 -8.88 27.94 25.76
CA LYS A 230 -8.57 26.95 26.78
C LYS A 230 -7.64 25.87 26.22
N THR A 231 -6.72 25.40 27.07
CA THR A 231 -5.78 24.32 26.78
C THR A 231 -5.75 23.33 27.95
N LYS A 232 -5.18 22.14 27.71
CA LYS A 232 -5.08 21.03 28.68
C LYS A 232 -6.44 20.52 29.16
N TRP A 233 -6.42 19.78 30.26
CA TRP A 233 -7.61 19.28 30.96
C TRP A 233 -8.47 20.41 31.50
N GLN A 234 -9.76 20.38 31.19
CA GLN A 234 -10.73 21.39 31.62
C GLN A 234 -12.06 20.72 31.97
N THR A 235 -12.74 21.23 33.00
CA THR A 235 -14.12 20.82 33.32
C THR A 235 -15.08 21.95 32.96
N ILE A 236 -16.00 21.69 32.05
CA ILE A 236 -16.94 22.66 31.50
C ILE A 236 -18.34 22.03 31.56
N GLY A 237 -19.28 22.69 32.24
CA GLY A 237 -20.66 22.17 32.37
C GLY A 237 -20.75 20.78 33.01
N GLY A 238 -19.83 20.43 33.91
CA GLY A 238 -19.79 19.13 34.59
C GLY A 238 -19.15 17.97 33.79
N LYS A 239 -18.74 18.23 32.54
CA LYS A 239 -17.99 17.27 31.70
C LYS A 239 -16.51 17.64 31.65
N THR A 240 -15.65 16.63 31.52
CA THR A 240 -14.19 16.81 31.40
C THR A 240 -13.79 16.76 29.93
N TYR A 241 -12.95 17.69 29.50
CA TYR A 241 -12.43 17.84 28.14
C TYR A 241 -10.91 17.96 28.19
N TYR A 242 -10.24 17.61 27.10
CA TYR A 242 -8.84 17.94 26.89
C TYR A 242 -8.70 18.79 25.63
N PHE A 243 -7.98 19.91 25.73
CA PHE A 243 -7.66 20.78 24.60
C PHE A 243 -6.15 20.73 24.35
N ASN A 244 -5.73 20.55 23.10
CA ASN A 244 -4.32 20.48 22.74
C ASN A 244 -3.58 21.76 23.18
N GLU A 245 -2.38 21.61 23.75
CA GLU A 245 -1.63 22.73 24.33
C GLU A 245 -1.13 23.74 23.32
N THR A 246 -0.85 23.28 22.10
CA THR A 246 -0.26 24.08 21.02
C THR A 246 -1.28 24.59 20.02
N THR A 247 -2.32 23.80 19.75
CA THR A 247 -3.34 24.15 18.76
C THR A 247 -4.64 24.62 19.40
N GLY A 248 -4.92 24.27 20.65
CA GLY A 248 -6.18 24.59 21.34
C GLY A 248 -7.36 23.75 20.88
N ALA A 249 -7.16 22.84 19.93
CA ALA A 249 -8.20 21.96 19.41
C ALA A 249 -8.66 20.97 20.49
N MET A 250 -9.97 20.81 20.63
CA MET A 250 -10.59 19.85 21.54
C MET A 250 -10.29 18.42 21.08
N ALA A 251 -9.87 17.56 22.01
CA ALA A 251 -9.72 16.15 21.78
C ALA A 251 -11.08 15.46 21.57
N THR A 252 -11.19 14.70 20.49
CA THR A 252 -12.22 13.69 20.23
C THR A 252 -11.52 12.37 19.91
N GLY A 253 -12.20 11.23 20.06
CA GLY A 253 -11.62 9.94 19.76
C GLY A 253 -10.54 9.52 20.76
N GLN A 254 -9.69 8.56 20.35
CA GLN A 254 -8.53 8.13 21.14
C GLN A 254 -7.40 9.15 20.99
N LYS A 255 -6.90 9.70 22.10
CA LYS A 255 -5.79 10.66 22.09
C LYS A 255 -4.75 10.30 23.12
N THR A 256 -3.50 10.23 22.66
CA THR A 256 -2.33 10.08 23.53
C THR A 256 -2.03 11.43 24.17
N THR A 257 -1.90 11.43 25.49
CA THR A 257 -1.42 12.57 26.27
C THR A 257 -0.22 12.15 27.08
N TYR A 258 0.78 13.03 27.20
CA TYR A 258 1.94 12.78 28.03
C TYR A 258 1.65 13.16 29.48
N ASP A 259 1.74 12.20 30.39
CA ASP A 259 1.66 12.42 31.82
C ASP A 259 3.05 12.82 32.34
N TYR A 260 3.26 14.14 32.44
CA TYR A 260 4.52 14.71 32.91
C TYR A 260 4.90 14.31 34.34
N PHE A 261 3.94 13.92 35.20
CA PHE A 261 4.25 13.51 36.57
C PHE A 261 4.88 12.13 36.63
N ASN A 262 4.40 11.21 35.79
CA ASN A 262 4.87 9.83 35.75
C ASN A 262 5.87 9.56 34.62
N HIS A 263 6.11 10.54 33.75
CA HIS A 263 6.90 10.40 32.52
C HIS A 263 6.38 9.29 31.59
N GLU A 264 5.05 9.12 31.52
CA GLU A 264 4.38 8.05 30.78
C GLU A 264 3.40 8.60 29.75
N GLU A 265 3.27 7.94 28.61
CA GLU A 265 2.21 8.21 27.64
C GLU A 265 0.95 7.43 28.01
N LYS A 266 -0.19 8.13 28.08
CA LYS A 266 -1.50 7.54 28.37
C LYS A 266 -2.46 7.85 27.23
N ILE A 267 -3.26 6.86 26.85
CA ILE A 267 -4.29 7.03 25.83
C ILE A 267 -5.64 7.24 26.53
N TYR A 268 -6.29 8.36 26.24
CA TYR A 268 -7.62 8.69 26.74
C TYR A 268 -8.64 8.63 25.61
N CYS A 269 -9.88 8.26 25.95
CA CYS A 269 -10.98 8.17 25.00
C CYS A 269 -11.98 9.31 25.23
N PHE A 270 -12.23 10.11 24.21
CA PHE A 270 -13.16 11.24 24.23
C PHE A 270 -14.30 11.03 23.25
N THR A 271 -15.54 11.25 23.68
CA THR A 271 -16.74 11.16 22.84
C THR A 271 -16.71 12.16 21.69
N SER A 272 -17.63 12.05 20.72
CA SER A 272 -17.68 12.98 19.58
C SER A 272 -18.04 14.42 19.98
N ASP A 273 -18.71 14.60 21.11
CA ASP A 273 -18.89 15.93 21.74
C ASP A 273 -17.66 16.39 22.55
N GLY A 274 -16.58 15.59 22.59
CA GLY A 274 -15.30 15.87 23.24
C GLY A 274 -15.19 15.49 24.72
N SER A 275 -16.24 14.95 25.32
CA SER A 275 -16.22 14.61 26.74
C SER A 275 -15.41 13.35 27.02
N LEU A 276 -14.62 13.35 28.10
CA LEU A 276 -13.82 12.22 28.53
C LEU A 276 -14.73 11.05 28.95
N LEU A 277 -14.48 9.88 28.37
CA LEU A 277 -15.17 8.65 28.69
C LEU A 277 -14.62 8.05 29.99
N LYS A 278 -15.22 8.40 31.14
CA LYS A 278 -14.79 7.97 32.48
C LYS A 278 -15.65 6.83 33.04
N GLY A 279 -15.05 5.91 33.81
CA GLY A 279 -15.77 4.86 34.55
C GLY A 279 -16.34 3.74 33.68
N LYS A 280 -15.93 3.67 32.40
CA LYS A 280 -16.40 2.67 31.46
C LYS A 280 -15.41 1.51 31.39
N GLY A 281 -15.88 0.28 31.63
CA GLY A 281 -15.08 -0.93 31.44
C GLY A 281 -14.93 -1.34 29.96
N TRP A 282 -15.23 -2.59 29.65
CA TRP A 282 -15.14 -3.13 28.29
C TRP A 282 -16.00 -2.35 27.29
N PHE A 283 -15.43 -2.08 26.11
CA PHE A 283 -16.15 -1.56 24.95
C PHE A 283 -15.57 -2.15 23.67
N SER A 284 -16.29 -2.01 22.55
CA SER A 284 -15.90 -2.66 21.31
C SER A 284 -15.92 -1.72 20.11
N LYS A 285 -15.00 -1.96 19.17
CA LYS A 285 -15.00 -1.37 17.83
C LYS A 285 -14.93 -2.48 16.80
N TYR A 286 -15.39 -2.21 15.59
CA TYR A 286 -15.23 -3.14 14.47
C TYR A 286 -14.00 -2.75 13.67
N ASP A 287 -13.15 -3.71 13.38
CA ASP A 287 -11.98 -3.51 12.54
C ASP A 287 -12.39 -3.64 11.08
N GLU A 288 -12.60 -2.51 10.41
CA GLU A 288 -13.04 -2.43 9.02
C GLU A 288 -12.04 -3.08 8.04
N TYR A 289 -10.76 -3.16 8.42
CA TYR A 289 -9.71 -3.77 7.59
C TYR A 289 -9.62 -5.28 7.76
N ASN A 290 -10.08 -5.80 8.91
CA ASN A 290 -10.04 -7.23 9.25
C ASN A 290 -11.43 -7.86 9.20
N ASN A 291 -12.10 -7.72 8.06
CA ASN A 291 -13.39 -8.38 7.78
C ASN A 291 -14.52 -7.99 8.76
N TYR A 292 -14.48 -6.75 9.29
CA TYR A 292 -15.39 -6.28 10.34
C TYR A 292 -15.37 -7.22 11.56
N LYS A 293 -14.17 -7.66 11.98
CA LYS A 293 -14.04 -8.40 13.23
C LYS A 293 -14.27 -7.45 14.40
N LYS A 294 -15.10 -7.88 15.35
CA LYS A 294 -15.29 -7.16 16.62
C LYS A 294 -14.01 -7.22 17.45
N VAL A 295 -13.47 -6.07 17.82
CA VAL A 295 -12.29 -5.93 18.67
C VAL A 295 -12.68 -5.24 19.96
N TRP A 296 -12.18 -5.76 21.07
CA TRP A 296 -12.49 -5.27 22.40
C TRP A 296 -11.39 -4.35 22.91
N PHE A 297 -11.77 -3.44 23.79
CA PHE A 297 -10.91 -2.49 24.45
C PHE A 297 -11.36 -2.40 25.91
N TYR A 298 -10.48 -1.94 26.78
CA TYR A 298 -10.81 -1.75 28.19
C TYR A 298 -10.31 -0.39 28.65
N ILE A 299 -11.21 0.40 29.25
CA ILE A 299 -10.89 1.65 29.93
C ILE A 299 -10.99 1.41 31.44
N ASP A 300 -10.10 2.06 32.19
CA ASP A 300 -10.19 2.06 33.65
C ASP A 300 -11.11 3.15 34.19
N GLU A 301 -11.22 3.21 35.52
CA GLU A 301 -12.08 4.17 36.21
C GLU A 301 -11.73 5.64 35.91
N ASP A 302 -10.50 5.92 35.49
CA ASP A 302 -9.99 7.26 35.20
C ASP A 302 -10.08 7.66 33.72
N GLY A 303 -10.60 6.76 32.87
CA GLY A 303 -10.75 7.02 31.45
C GLY A 303 -9.51 6.66 30.62
N VAL A 304 -8.54 5.96 31.22
CA VAL A 304 -7.32 5.53 30.54
C VAL A 304 -7.56 4.19 29.86
N LEU A 305 -7.27 4.15 28.56
CA LEU A 305 -7.29 2.94 27.75
C LEU A 305 -6.12 2.03 28.15
N LYS A 306 -6.41 0.77 28.48
CA LYS A 306 -5.38 -0.20 28.86
C LYS A 306 -4.64 -0.76 27.64
N THR A 307 -3.34 -0.95 27.83
CA THR A 307 -2.39 -1.56 26.88
C THR A 307 -1.52 -2.58 27.61
N GLY A 308 -0.82 -3.44 26.87
CA GLY A 308 0.06 -4.47 27.41
C GLY A 308 -0.68 -5.58 28.15
N TYR A 309 0.04 -6.30 29.00
CA TYR A 309 -0.48 -7.40 29.80
C TYR A 309 -1.30 -6.88 30.99
N GLN A 310 -2.53 -7.34 31.15
CA GLN A 310 -3.47 -6.87 32.18
C GLN A 310 -4.25 -8.02 32.81
N THR A 311 -4.36 -8.02 34.13
CA THR A 311 -5.23 -8.96 34.85
C THR A 311 -6.54 -8.25 35.22
N ILE A 312 -7.66 -8.67 34.63
CA ILE A 312 -8.98 -8.09 34.84
C ILE A 312 -9.89 -9.19 35.39
N ASN A 313 -10.46 -8.97 36.58
CA ASN A 313 -11.33 -9.95 37.27
C ASN A 313 -10.71 -11.37 37.39
N GLY A 314 -9.40 -11.46 37.63
CA GLY A 314 -8.68 -12.73 37.80
C GLY A 314 -8.35 -13.47 36.50
N LYS A 315 -8.58 -12.84 35.35
CA LYS A 315 -8.25 -13.37 34.02
C LYS A 315 -7.20 -12.49 33.36
N ASP A 316 -6.27 -13.11 32.64
CA ASP A 316 -5.16 -12.42 32.00
C ASP A 316 -5.48 -12.13 30.54
N TYR A 317 -5.29 -10.87 30.15
CA TYR A 317 -5.51 -10.33 28.82
C TYR A 317 -4.25 -9.62 28.33
N TYR A 318 -4.09 -9.52 27.02
CA TYR A 318 -3.09 -8.64 26.43
C TYR A 318 -3.80 -7.64 25.51
N PHE A 319 -3.44 -6.37 25.64
CA PHE A 319 -3.91 -5.29 24.78
C PHE A 319 -2.72 -4.75 23.98
N TYR A 320 -2.87 -4.60 22.67
CA TYR A 320 -1.86 -3.99 21.83
C TYR A 320 -1.63 -2.51 22.22
N CYS A 321 -0.61 -1.88 21.65
CA CYS A 321 -0.27 -0.47 21.97
C CYS A 321 -1.37 0.53 21.59
N ASP A 322 -2.26 0.18 20.66
CA ASP A 322 -3.47 0.94 20.30
C ASP A 322 -4.69 0.61 21.19
N GLY A 323 -4.50 -0.25 22.20
CA GLY A 323 -5.51 -0.70 23.15
C GLY A 323 -6.42 -1.82 22.67
N LYS A 324 -6.20 -2.37 21.47
CA LYS A 324 -6.97 -3.52 20.97
C LYS A 324 -6.66 -4.77 21.80
N MET A 325 -7.68 -5.42 22.34
CA MET A 325 -7.55 -6.70 23.03
C MET A 325 -7.13 -7.78 22.04
N ALA A 326 -6.07 -8.50 22.39
CA ALA A 326 -5.51 -9.53 21.56
C ALA A 326 -6.29 -10.85 21.69
N THR A 327 -6.40 -11.57 20.58
CA THR A 327 -7.01 -12.90 20.47
C THR A 327 -6.14 -13.74 19.53
N GLY A 328 -6.13 -15.05 19.68
CA GLY A 328 -5.28 -15.94 18.90
C GLY A 328 -3.83 -15.95 19.39
N ILE A 329 -2.90 -16.22 18.47
CA ILE A 329 -1.46 -16.28 18.77
C ILE A 329 -0.86 -14.89 18.69
N VAL A 330 -0.22 -14.45 19.77
CA VAL A 330 0.23 -13.05 19.94
C VAL A 330 1.67 -13.04 20.39
N ASN A 331 2.53 -12.30 19.69
CA ASN A 331 3.88 -11.96 20.17
C ASN A 331 3.77 -10.78 21.15
N VAL A 332 4.12 -11.01 22.42
CA VAL A 332 3.97 -10.00 23.48
C VAL A 332 5.24 -9.19 23.76
N GLU A 333 6.41 -9.63 23.26
CA GLU A 333 7.72 -8.97 23.48
C GLU A 333 8.21 -8.14 22.28
N GLY A 334 7.47 -8.15 21.15
CA GLY A 334 7.77 -7.32 19.98
C GLY A 334 8.87 -7.87 19.06
N VAL A 335 9.45 -7.00 18.21
CA VAL A 335 10.44 -7.37 17.15
C VAL A 335 11.88 -7.33 17.67
N THR A 336 12.15 -6.62 18.77
CA THR A 336 13.49 -6.47 19.36
C THR A 336 13.68 -7.44 20.53
N GLY A 337 14.21 -8.64 20.26
CA GLY A 337 14.48 -9.65 21.29
C GLY A 337 14.23 -11.09 20.80
N ASN A 338 14.13 -12.04 21.75
CA ASN A 338 13.64 -13.40 21.50
C ASN A 338 12.12 -13.38 21.54
N PRO A 339 11.40 -13.39 20.40
CA PRO A 339 9.96 -13.19 20.39
C PRO A 339 9.26 -14.29 21.18
N LYS A 340 8.41 -13.90 22.14
CA LYS A 340 7.59 -14.83 22.94
C LYS A 340 6.14 -14.75 22.52
N PHE A 341 5.62 -15.90 22.11
CA PHE A 341 4.27 -16.03 21.59
C PHE A 341 3.38 -16.69 22.63
N TYR A 342 2.17 -16.18 22.82
CA TYR A 342 1.16 -16.72 23.72
C TYR A 342 -0.16 -16.92 22.96
N TYR A 343 -1.01 -17.84 23.42
CA TYR A 343 -2.34 -18.04 22.87
C TYR A 343 -3.42 -17.44 23.77
N PHE A 344 -4.12 -16.43 23.27
CA PHE A 344 -5.31 -15.85 23.87
C PHE A 344 -6.55 -16.42 23.17
N ASP A 345 -7.55 -16.82 23.92
CA ASP A 345 -8.75 -17.44 23.37
C ASP A 345 -9.67 -16.40 22.65
N ASN A 346 -10.85 -16.80 22.17
CA ASN A 346 -11.73 -15.86 21.46
C ASN A 346 -12.33 -14.77 22.37
N ASN A 347 -12.27 -14.95 23.70
CA ASN A 347 -12.62 -13.93 24.69
C ASN A 347 -11.41 -13.07 25.09
N GLY A 348 -10.23 -13.35 24.53
CA GLY A 348 -8.97 -12.68 24.84
C GLY A 348 -8.28 -13.19 26.11
N GLU A 349 -8.75 -14.29 26.69
CA GLU A 349 -8.18 -14.85 27.92
C GLU A 349 -6.93 -15.68 27.60
N LEU A 350 -5.84 -15.47 28.35
CA LEU A 350 -4.62 -16.26 28.18
C LEU A 350 -4.87 -17.73 28.54
N PHE A 351 -4.58 -18.61 27.59
CA PHE A 351 -4.70 -20.05 27.79
C PHE A 351 -3.42 -20.62 28.43
N LYS A 352 -3.53 -21.19 29.64
CA LYS A 352 -2.42 -21.79 30.40
C LYS A 352 -2.62 -23.29 30.58
N LYS A 353 -2.08 -24.09 29.66
CA LYS A 353 -2.02 -25.55 29.77
C LYS A 353 -0.92 -26.10 28.87
N GLU A 354 0.02 -26.85 29.45
CA GLU A 354 1.10 -27.47 28.70
C GLU A 354 0.58 -28.57 27.75
N GLY A 355 1.18 -28.66 26.57
CA GLY A 355 1.01 -29.76 25.63
C GLY A 355 0.62 -29.34 24.21
N TRP A 356 0.33 -30.34 23.38
CA TRP A 356 -0.11 -30.15 22.01
C TRP A 356 -1.52 -29.55 21.95
N LYS A 357 -1.68 -28.47 21.18
CA LYS A 357 -2.97 -27.81 20.93
C LYS A 357 -3.13 -27.55 19.43
N LYS A 358 -4.29 -27.94 18.90
CA LYS A 358 -4.71 -27.55 17.55
C LYS A 358 -5.39 -26.18 17.61
N ILE A 359 -4.89 -25.21 16.84
CA ILE A 359 -5.38 -23.83 16.72
C ILE A 359 -5.45 -23.51 15.23
N ASN A 360 -6.64 -23.15 14.73
CA ASN A 360 -6.87 -22.86 13.29
C ASN A 360 -6.27 -23.94 12.37
N GLU A 361 -6.63 -25.20 12.66
CA GLU A 361 -6.20 -26.41 11.95
C GLU A 361 -4.71 -26.77 12.02
N LYS A 362 -3.87 -25.90 12.60
CA LYS A 362 -2.43 -26.10 12.79
C LYS A 362 -2.13 -26.59 14.21
N TRP A 363 -1.08 -27.40 14.34
CA TRP A 363 -0.62 -27.90 15.64
C TRP A 363 0.46 -27.00 16.22
N TYR A 364 0.33 -26.70 17.50
CA TYR A 364 1.31 -25.96 18.30
C TYR A 364 1.58 -26.74 19.59
N TYR A 365 2.69 -26.42 20.25
CA TYR A 365 2.99 -26.92 21.58
C TYR A 365 3.12 -25.74 22.54
N LEU A 366 2.36 -25.78 23.63
CA LEU A 366 2.37 -24.76 24.67
C LEU A 366 3.16 -25.26 25.87
N ASN A 367 3.95 -24.37 26.46
CA ASN A 367 4.63 -24.57 27.74
C ASN A 367 3.66 -24.31 28.91
N GLU A 368 4.07 -24.66 30.14
CA GLU A 368 3.25 -24.48 31.35
C GLU A 368 2.80 -23.03 31.59
N ASP A 369 3.62 -22.05 31.21
CA ASP A 369 3.33 -20.62 31.34
C ASP A 369 2.39 -20.08 30.26
N GLY A 370 1.98 -20.92 29.30
CA GLY A 370 1.14 -20.57 28.15
C GLY A 370 1.91 -20.08 26.92
N SER A 371 3.25 -20.00 26.98
CA SER A 371 4.08 -19.63 25.83
C SER A 371 4.15 -20.75 24.78
N LEU A 372 4.25 -20.39 23.50
CA LEU A 372 4.39 -21.33 22.40
C LEU A 372 5.87 -21.63 22.15
N VAL A 373 6.17 -22.90 21.88
CA VAL A 373 7.50 -23.32 21.39
C VAL A 373 7.71 -22.83 19.95
N ASN A 374 8.88 -22.25 19.67
CA ASN A 374 9.26 -21.65 18.37
C ASN A 374 10.57 -22.23 17.82
N GLU A 375 10.82 -23.50 18.09
CA GLU A 375 12.08 -24.15 17.70
C GLU A 375 11.91 -25.69 17.66
N TRP A 376 13.04 -26.40 17.65
CA TRP A 376 13.07 -27.85 17.74
C TRP A 376 12.43 -28.34 19.04
N LYS A 377 11.40 -29.19 18.93
CA LYS A 377 10.77 -29.87 20.06
C LYS A 377 10.94 -31.37 19.90
N LYS A 378 11.63 -31.98 20.86
CA LYS A 378 11.60 -33.44 21.01
C LYS A 378 10.34 -33.84 21.79
N SER A 379 9.54 -34.72 21.21
CA SER A 379 8.33 -35.27 21.85
C SER A 379 8.33 -36.78 21.68
N GLY A 380 8.63 -37.52 22.75
CA GLY A 380 8.91 -38.95 22.68
C GLY A 380 10.27 -39.24 22.02
N SER A 381 10.31 -40.15 21.04
CA SER A 381 11.50 -40.45 20.24
C SER A 381 11.73 -39.49 19.07
N ASP A 382 10.70 -38.73 18.69
CA ASP A 382 10.65 -38.02 17.41
C ASP A 382 10.93 -36.53 17.60
N TRP A 383 11.49 -35.91 16.55
CA TRP A 383 11.77 -34.48 16.49
C TRP A 383 10.74 -33.78 15.63
N TYR A 384 10.28 -32.63 16.12
CA TYR A 384 9.36 -31.72 15.47
C TYR A 384 10.01 -30.34 15.41
N TYR A 385 9.62 -29.53 14.44
CA TYR A 385 9.99 -28.12 14.39
C TYR A 385 8.73 -27.27 14.44
N LEU A 386 8.67 -26.33 15.39
CA LEU A 386 7.50 -25.50 15.62
C LEU A 386 7.83 -24.05 15.30
N ASN A 387 6.91 -23.37 14.64
CA ASN A 387 7.00 -21.93 14.39
C ASN A 387 5.64 -21.28 14.65
N PRO A 388 5.53 -20.21 15.44
CA PRO A 388 4.27 -19.55 15.75
C PRO A 388 3.49 -19.03 14.53
N ASN A 389 4.15 -18.79 13.39
CA ASN A 389 3.48 -18.31 12.17
C ASN A 389 2.77 -19.43 11.39
N TYR A 390 3.33 -20.63 11.36
CA TYR A 390 2.79 -21.76 10.57
C TYR A 390 2.48 -23.02 11.38
N GLY A 391 2.74 -23.01 12.68
CA GLY A 391 2.61 -24.15 13.58
C GLY A 391 3.73 -25.17 13.38
N MET A 392 3.39 -26.43 13.58
CA MET A 392 4.24 -27.57 13.34
C MET A 392 4.59 -27.69 11.86
N ALA A 393 5.88 -27.75 11.57
CA ALA A 393 6.41 -27.92 10.22
C ALA A 393 5.94 -29.24 9.61
N ILE A 394 5.52 -29.18 8.34
CA ILE A 394 5.20 -30.34 7.50
C ILE A 394 5.87 -30.12 6.13
N GLY A 395 6.37 -31.19 5.51
CA GLY A 395 7.09 -31.10 4.24
C GLY A 395 8.44 -30.36 4.33
N PRO A 396 8.95 -29.84 3.21
CA PRO A 396 10.23 -29.14 3.16
C PRO A 396 10.12 -27.78 3.87
N THR A 397 10.91 -27.57 4.91
CA THR A 397 10.88 -26.39 5.78
C THR A 397 12.28 -25.83 5.99
N LYS A 398 12.43 -24.52 5.80
CA LYS A 398 13.66 -23.79 6.14
C LYS A 398 13.80 -23.66 7.65
N VAL A 399 14.94 -24.10 8.17
CA VAL A 399 15.30 -24.02 9.59
C VAL A 399 16.61 -23.25 9.70
N GLN A 400 16.61 -22.24 10.58
CA GLN A 400 17.81 -21.49 10.92
C GLN A 400 18.54 -22.20 12.07
N ASP A 401 19.70 -22.78 11.76
CA ASP A 401 20.54 -23.47 12.75
C ASP A 401 21.63 -22.48 13.20
N ASP A 402 21.42 -21.89 14.38
CA ASP A 402 22.30 -21.06 15.23
C ASP A 402 23.39 -20.18 14.55
N MET A 403 23.26 -18.84 14.67
CA MET A 403 24.21 -17.72 14.42
C MET A 403 25.24 -17.74 13.25
N CYS A 404 25.30 -18.79 12.42
CA CYS A 404 26.27 -18.96 11.34
C CYS A 404 25.62 -18.86 9.95
N LEU A 405 24.65 -17.94 9.74
CA LEU A 405 24.03 -17.59 8.44
C LEU A 405 23.54 -18.76 7.53
N GLY A 406 23.60 -20.02 7.98
CA GLY A 406 23.30 -21.21 7.20
C GLY A 406 21.85 -21.60 7.35
N ILE A 407 20.99 -21.10 6.46
CA ILE A 407 19.61 -21.58 6.34
C ILE A 407 19.65 -22.97 5.68
N ASN A 408 19.26 -23.99 6.42
CA ASN A 408 19.13 -25.36 5.92
C ASN A 408 17.65 -25.67 5.64
N VAL A 409 17.37 -26.54 4.67
CA VAL A 409 16.02 -27.06 4.44
C VAL A 409 15.95 -28.47 5.02
N TYR A 410 14.96 -28.75 5.86
CA TYR A 410 14.68 -30.08 6.40
C TYR A 410 13.31 -30.57 5.93
N TYR A 411 13.15 -31.88 5.79
CA TYR A 411 11.89 -32.47 5.37
C TYR A 411 11.17 -33.11 6.56
N PHE A 412 9.94 -32.68 6.81
CA PHE A 412 9.05 -33.21 7.84
C PHE A 412 7.94 -34.04 7.18
N GLU A 413 7.58 -35.17 7.78
CA GLU A 413 6.46 -36.00 7.34
C GLU A 413 5.11 -35.29 7.62
N GLU A 414 3.99 -35.84 7.14
CA GLU A 414 2.66 -35.21 7.29
C GLU A 414 2.20 -35.07 8.75
N ASP A 415 2.69 -35.94 9.64
CA ASP A 415 2.46 -35.85 11.08
C ASP A 415 3.48 -34.96 11.80
N GLY A 416 4.33 -34.26 11.06
CA GLY A 416 5.29 -33.26 11.53
C GLY A 416 6.61 -33.82 12.05
N ARG A 417 6.81 -35.14 12.01
CA ARG A 417 8.06 -35.76 12.41
C ARG A 417 9.15 -35.50 11.39
N LEU A 418 10.35 -35.15 11.85
CA LEU A 418 11.54 -35.06 11.00
C LEU A 418 11.79 -36.41 10.31
N THR A 419 11.91 -36.40 8.98
CA THR A 419 12.11 -37.64 8.24
C THR A 419 13.48 -38.26 8.53
N ASN A 420 13.51 -39.58 8.65
CA ASN A 420 14.75 -40.37 8.70
C ASN A 420 15.05 -41.03 7.34
N ARG A 421 14.33 -40.64 6.27
CA ARG A 421 14.51 -41.19 4.92
C ARG A 421 15.70 -40.53 4.21
N THR A 422 16.33 -41.26 3.30
CA THR A 422 17.35 -40.72 2.38
C THR A 422 16.93 -41.03 0.94
N GLY A 423 16.99 -40.04 0.06
CA GLY A 423 16.65 -40.20 -1.36
C GLY A 423 15.76 -39.09 -1.91
N TRP A 424 15.21 -39.34 -3.11
CA TRP A 424 14.31 -38.42 -3.79
C TRP A 424 12.94 -38.37 -3.12
N ILE A 425 12.45 -37.15 -2.88
CA ILE A 425 11.10 -36.88 -2.40
C ILE A 425 10.42 -35.94 -3.38
N ASN A 426 9.23 -36.34 -3.84
CA ASN A 426 8.34 -35.48 -4.60
C ASN A 426 7.34 -34.85 -3.62
N HIS A 427 7.32 -33.52 -3.57
CA HIS A 427 6.36 -32.76 -2.80
C HIS A 427 5.38 -32.06 -3.76
N ILE A 428 4.10 -32.33 -3.59
CA ILE A 428 3.03 -31.75 -4.40
C ILE A 428 2.55 -30.48 -3.70
N ASN A 429 2.62 -29.33 -4.40
CA ASN A 429 2.14 -28.04 -3.92
C ASN A 429 1.05 -27.52 -4.87
N GLY A 430 -0.21 -27.83 -4.57
CA GLY A 430 -1.33 -27.58 -5.47
C GLY A 430 -1.22 -28.42 -6.73
N GLU A 431 -1.17 -27.78 -7.90
CA GLU A 431 -1.00 -28.45 -9.21
C GLU A 431 0.47 -28.69 -9.56
N PHE A 432 1.42 -28.16 -8.78
CA PHE A 432 2.85 -28.24 -9.07
C PHE A 432 3.54 -29.36 -8.28
N SER A 433 4.59 -29.92 -8.87
CA SER A 433 5.39 -31.01 -8.30
C SER A 433 6.85 -30.54 -8.16
N ASP A 434 7.29 -30.36 -6.91
CA ASP A 434 8.66 -29.98 -6.57
C ASP A 434 9.45 -31.21 -6.11
N TRP A 435 10.65 -31.40 -6.64
CA TRP A 435 11.52 -32.51 -6.28
C TRP A 435 12.67 -32.07 -5.38
N TYR A 436 12.89 -32.85 -4.32
CA TYR A 436 13.93 -32.66 -3.32
C TYR A 436 14.77 -33.93 -3.23
N TYR A 437 16.04 -33.79 -2.87
CA TYR A 437 16.88 -34.92 -2.47
C TYR A 437 17.26 -34.76 -1.02
N VAL A 438 16.84 -35.70 -0.18
CA VAL A 438 17.03 -35.64 1.28
C VAL A 438 18.12 -36.61 1.72
N GLU A 439 19.03 -36.11 2.54
CA GLU A 439 20.15 -36.85 3.14
C GLU A 439 19.77 -37.39 4.53
N ASN A 440 20.64 -38.22 5.11
CA ASN A 440 20.41 -38.79 6.44
C ASN A 440 20.20 -37.68 7.50
N GLY A 441 19.17 -37.81 8.33
CA GLY A 441 18.76 -36.78 9.30
C GLY A 441 17.80 -35.72 8.74
N GLY A 442 17.23 -35.95 7.56
CA GLY A 442 16.13 -35.16 7.01
C GLY A 442 16.53 -33.86 6.32
N LYS A 443 17.82 -33.57 6.18
CA LYS A 443 18.34 -32.36 5.51
C LYS A 443 18.28 -32.50 3.98
N ALA A 444 17.73 -31.50 3.29
CA ALA A 444 17.66 -31.48 1.83
C ALA A 444 18.92 -30.88 1.19
N ALA A 445 19.27 -31.40 0.01
CA ALA A 445 20.42 -30.99 -0.78
C ALA A 445 20.25 -29.56 -1.34
N LEU A 446 21.36 -28.81 -1.39
CA LEU A 446 21.43 -27.45 -1.94
C LEU A 446 22.56 -27.36 -2.97
N GLY A 447 22.38 -26.55 -4.02
CA GLY A 447 23.36 -26.32 -5.07
C GLY A 447 23.64 -27.55 -5.93
N TRP A 448 24.85 -27.61 -6.50
CA TRP A 448 25.29 -28.69 -7.37
C TRP A 448 25.51 -30.00 -6.61
N ASN A 449 24.75 -31.04 -6.96
CA ASN A 449 24.84 -32.35 -6.36
C ASN A 449 24.92 -33.44 -7.42
N LYS A 450 25.85 -34.38 -7.25
CA LYS A 450 26.02 -35.52 -8.15
C LYS A 450 25.34 -36.75 -7.57
N ILE A 451 24.16 -37.07 -8.09
CA ILE A 451 23.32 -38.17 -7.60
C ILE A 451 23.33 -39.28 -8.66
N ASN A 452 23.80 -40.47 -8.28
CA ASN A 452 23.93 -41.63 -9.17
C ASN A 452 24.64 -41.32 -10.50
N GLY A 453 25.72 -40.53 -10.44
CA GLY A 453 26.54 -40.18 -11.60
C GLY A 453 26.02 -38.99 -12.44
N THR A 454 24.81 -38.51 -12.19
CA THR A 454 24.20 -37.37 -12.90
C THR A 454 24.23 -36.11 -12.04
N TRP A 455 24.53 -34.96 -12.65
CA TRP A 455 24.53 -33.67 -11.95
C TRP A 455 23.13 -33.05 -11.95
N TYR A 456 22.71 -32.64 -10.76
CA TYR A 456 21.48 -31.88 -10.50
C TYR A 456 21.86 -30.59 -9.79
N TYR A 457 21.02 -29.58 -9.93
CA TYR A 457 21.15 -28.34 -9.17
C TYR A 457 19.88 -28.10 -8.36
N PHE A 458 20.06 -27.87 -7.06
CA PHE A 458 19.00 -27.51 -6.14
C PHE A 458 19.12 -26.01 -5.80
N ASN A 459 18.03 -25.26 -5.95
CA ASN A 459 18.03 -23.83 -5.66
C ASN A 459 18.13 -23.54 -4.15
N SER A 460 18.03 -22.27 -3.74
CA SER A 460 18.07 -21.85 -2.33
C SER A 460 16.92 -22.39 -1.46
N ASP A 461 15.88 -22.94 -2.08
CA ASP A 461 14.76 -23.59 -1.40
C ASP A 461 14.90 -25.12 -1.40
N ALA A 462 16.05 -25.65 -1.83
CA ALA A 462 16.32 -27.07 -2.04
C ALA A 462 15.45 -27.72 -3.13
N LYS A 463 14.82 -26.94 -4.01
CA LYS A 463 14.04 -27.45 -5.14
C LYS A 463 14.96 -27.77 -6.32
N MET A 464 14.77 -28.94 -6.91
CA MET A 464 15.47 -29.34 -8.12
C MET A 464 15.06 -28.46 -9.31
N VAL A 465 16.05 -27.89 -9.99
CA VAL A 465 15.84 -27.09 -11.20
C VAL A 465 15.61 -27.98 -12.42
N THR A 466 14.63 -27.64 -13.26
CA THR A 466 14.20 -28.41 -14.45
C THR A 466 14.21 -27.63 -15.77
N ALA A 467 14.75 -26.42 -15.77
CA ALA A 467 14.77 -25.52 -16.93
C ALA A 467 16.06 -24.67 -16.97
N PRO A 468 16.36 -23.99 -18.10
CA PRO A 468 17.48 -23.04 -18.19
C PRO A 468 17.55 -22.10 -16.98
N THR A 469 18.68 -22.10 -16.27
CA THR A 469 18.81 -21.37 -15.01
C THR A 469 20.14 -20.65 -14.92
N ARG A 470 20.08 -19.37 -14.53
CA ARG A 470 21.23 -18.52 -14.23
C ARG A 470 21.81 -18.92 -12.87
N ILE A 471 23.07 -19.35 -12.87
CA ILE A 471 23.80 -19.81 -11.69
C ILE A 471 25.14 -19.07 -11.64
N PHE A 472 25.48 -18.52 -10.48
CA PHE A 472 26.78 -17.88 -10.25
C PHE A 472 27.90 -18.92 -10.31
N ASP A 473 28.80 -18.77 -11.26
CA ASP A 473 29.98 -19.61 -11.38
C ASP A 473 31.16 -18.96 -10.66
N LYS A 474 31.55 -19.57 -9.54
CA LYS A 474 32.63 -19.09 -8.67
C LYS A 474 33.97 -19.01 -9.40
N ASP A 475 34.24 -19.93 -10.32
CA ASP A 475 35.53 -20.01 -11.00
C ASP A 475 35.74 -18.87 -11.99
N SER A 476 34.66 -18.43 -12.64
CA SER A 476 34.69 -17.30 -13.57
C SER A 476 34.22 -15.97 -12.97
N SER A 477 33.74 -15.99 -11.71
CA SER A 477 33.12 -14.84 -11.02
C SER A 477 32.02 -14.18 -11.86
N LYS A 478 31.31 -14.97 -12.65
CA LYS A 478 30.24 -14.53 -13.56
C LYS A 478 29.07 -15.49 -13.49
N ASP A 479 27.88 -14.97 -13.72
CA ASP A 479 26.71 -15.81 -13.90
C ASP A 479 26.76 -16.52 -15.24
N LYS A 480 26.40 -17.81 -15.22
CA LYS A 480 26.27 -18.66 -16.39
C LYS A 480 24.89 -19.28 -16.40
N ILE A 481 24.33 -19.46 -17.60
CA ILE A 481 23.00 -20.05 -17.76
C ILE A 481 23.17 -21.47 -18.25
N TYR A 482 22.84 -22.43 -17.39
CA TYR A 482 22.98 -23.86 -17.64
C TYR A 482 21.66 -24.48 -18.09
N PHE A 483 21.75 -25.47 -18.98
CA PHE A 483 20.60 -26.22 -19.44
C PHE A 483 20.33 -27.45 -18.54
N PHE A 484 19.09 -27.57 -18.08
CA PHE A 484 18.57 -28.73 -17.37
C PHE A 484 17.41 -29.32 -18.16
N ASP A 485 17.36 -30.65 -18.27
CA ASP A 485 16.21 -31.32 -18.88
C ASP A 485 15.00 -31.35 -17.93
N LYS A 486 13.84 -31.81 -18.43
CA LYS A 486 12.59 -31.88 -17.66
C LYS A 486 12.66 -32.71 -16.36
N ASN A 487 13.67 -33.58 -16.23
CA ASN A 487 13.92 -34.37 -15.03
C ASN A 487 15.01 -33.74 -14.14
N GLY A 488 15.45 -32.53 -14.46
CA GLY A 488 16.46 -31.76 -13.74
C GLY A 488 17.90 -32.19 -13.95
N ALA A 489 18.15 -33.11 -14.88
CA ALA A 489 19.52 -33.51 -15.18
C ALA A 489 20.21 -32.43 -16.02
N TYR A 490 21.40 -32.01 -15.58
CA TYR A 490 22.24 -31.11 -16.35
C TYR A 490 22.70 -31.77 -17.65
N ARG A 491 22.50 -31.08 -18.79
CA ARG A 491 22.98 -31.52 -20.10
C ARG A 491 23.78 -30.42 -20.79
N ARG A 492 24.83 -30.81 -21.50
CA ARG A 492 25.54 -29.93 -22.42
C ARG A 492 24.75 -29.85 -23.74
N TYR A 493 23.92 -28.82 -23.89
CA TYR A 493 23.04 -28.59 -25.04
C TYR A 493 23.55 -27.44 -25.91
N SER A 494 23.38 -27.51 -27.23
CA SER A 494 23.76 -26.44 -28.17
C SER A 494 22.65 -26.23 -29.21
N GLY A 495 22.32 -24.97 -29.50
CA GLY A 495 21.29 -24.57 -30.46
C GLY A 495 20.13 -23.78 -29.84
N TRP A 496 19.09 -23.58 -30.64
CA TRP A 496 17.86 -22.89 -30.23
C TRP A 496 17.03 -23.76 -29.30
N TYR A 497 16.63 -23.21 -28.16
CA TYR A 497 15.75 -23.87 -27.20
C TYR A 497 14.52 -23.01 -26.90
N GLU A 498 13.35 -23.62 -27.02
CA GLU A 498 12.06 -23.03 -26.68
C GLU A 498 11.61 -23.55 -25.31
N LEU A 499 11.46 -22.64 -24.34
CA LEU A 499 10.85 -22.91 -23.05
C LEU A 499 9.39 -22.46 -23.09
N LYS A 500 8.46 -23.42 -22.94
CA LYS A 500 7.02 -23.15 -22.83
C LYS A 500 6.60 -23.20 -21.36
N PRO A 501 6.39 -22.04 -20.70
CA PRO A 501 5.84 -22.05 -19.35
C PRO A 501 4.39 -22.56 -19.38
N VAL A 502 3.91 -23.04 -18.22
CA VAL A 502 2.51 -23.50 -18.05
C VAL A 502 1.54 -22.37 -18.34
N ASP A 503 1.85 -21.17 -17.84
CA ASP A 503 1.14 -19.93 -18.10
C ASP A 503 2.13 -18.87 -18.62
N GLY A 504 2.11 -18.58 -19.92
CA GLY A 504 2.91 -17.49 -20.51
C GLY A 504 3.42 -17.76 -21.92
N GLU A 505 4.00 -16.71 -22.50
CA GLU A 505 4.56 -16.76 -23.86
C GLU A 505 5.84 -17.62 -23.93
N PRO A 506 6.07 -18.35 -25.04
CA PRO A 506 7.28 -19.13 -25.23
C PRO A 506 8.55 -18.26 -25.17
N CYS A 507 9.46 -18.62 -24.26
CA CYS A 507 10.76 -17.97 -24.12
C CYS A 507 11.80 -18.70 -24.98
N TRP A 508 12.58 -17.94 -25.74
CA TRP A 508 13.62 -18.50 -26.61
C TRP A 508 15.02 -18.21 -26.09
N TYR A 509 15.86 -19.23 -26.09
CA TYR A 509 17.27 -19.19 -25.72
C TYR A 509 18.12 -19.69 -26.88
N TYR A 510 19.38 -19.25 -26.94
CA TYR A 510 20.38 -19.83 -27.84
C TYR A 510 21.60 -20.30 -27.05
N PHE A 511 21.86 -21.60 -27.07
CA PHE A 511 23.00 -22.22 -26.39
C PHE A 511 24.18 -22.41 -27.34
N GLY A 512 25.38 -22.00 -26.92
CA GLY A 512 26.61 -22.24 -27.66
C GLY A 512 27.12 -23.68 -27.55
N GLU A 513 28.18 -24.01 -28.30
CA GLU A 513 28.88 -25.32 -28.21
C GLU A 513 29.51 -25.58 -26.82
N ASP A 514 29.68 -24.53 -26.03
CA ASP A 514 30.09 -24.58 -24.63
C ASP A 514 28.99 -25.10 -23.69
N GLY A 515 27.75 -25.22 -24.16
CA GLY A 515 26.62 -25.65 -23.34
C GLY A 515 25.95 -24.53 -22.55
N LEU A 516 26.33 -23.27 -22.80
CA LEU A 516 25.87 -22.10 -22.06
C LEU A 516 25.00 -21.21 -22.94
N ALA A 517 23.94 -20.62 -22.36
CA ALA A 517 23.11 -19.67 -23.10
C ALA A 517 23.89 -18.39 -23.41
N LYS A 518 23.73 -17.86 -24.63
CA LYS A 518 24.30 -16.58 -25.05
C LYS A 518 23.46 -15.42 -24.54
N THR A 519 24.11 -14.31 -24.26
CA THR A 519 23.51 -13.03 -23.84
C THR A 519 24.04 -11.89 -24.73
N GLY A 520 23.38 -10.74 -24.68
CA GLY A 520 23.70 -9.54 -25.46
C GLY A 520 23.47 -9.69 -26.97
N TRP A 521 24.13 -8.84 -27.75
CA TRP A 521 24.07 -8.86 -29.22
C TRP A 521 24.73 -10.12 -29.79
N GLN A 522 23.97 -10.88 -30.59
CA GLN A 522 24.46 -12.07 -31.27
C GLN A 522 24.06 -12.04 -32.75
N THR A 523 24.98 -12.44 -33.62
CA THR A 523 24.67 -12.65 -35.05
C THR A 523 24.59 -14.13 -35.32
N ILE A 524 23.39 -14.63 -35.62
CA ILE A 524 23.12 -16.05 -35.84
C ILE A 524 22.49 -16.20 -37.23
N ASN A 525 23.15 -16.96 -38.10
CA ASN A 525 22.72 -17.18 -39.50
C ASN A 525 22.43 -15.87 -40.27
N GLY A 526 23.23 -14.83 -40.04
CA GLY A 526 23.12 -13.53 -40.74
C GLY A 526 22.13 -12.54 -40.13
N ASN A 527 21.29 -12.95 -39.18
CA ASN A 527 20.36 -12.07 -38.47
C ASN A 527 20.96 -11.63 -37.12
N LYS A 528 20.69 -10.38 -36.72
CA LYS A 528 21.07 -9.85 -35.40
C LYS A 528 19.94 -10.05 -34.40
N TYR A 529 20.28 -10.61 -33.24
CA TYR A 529 19.41 -10.85 -32.11
C TYR A 529 19.98 -10.19 -30.86
N TRP A 530 19.12 -9.83 -29.91
CA TRP A 530 19.52 -9.48 -28.56
C TRP A 530 18.96 -10.50 -27.57
N PHE A 531 19.82 -11.05 -26.74
CA PHE A 531 19.45 -11.89 -25.60
C PHE A 531 19.64 -11.09 -24.31
N ALA A 532 18.60 -10.94 -23.51
CA ALA A 532 18.68 -10.25 -22.22
C ALA A 532 19.69 -10.93 -21.27
N PRO A 533 20.12 -10.29 -20.16
CA PRO A 533 21.08 -10.87 -19.21
C PRO A 533 20.65 -12.21 -18.60
N ASN A 534 19.35 -12.53 -18.62
CA ASN A 534 18.81 -13.82 -18.22
C ASN A 534 18.77 -14.86 -19.36
N GLY A 535 19.31 -14.54 -20.54
CA GLY A 535 19.41 -15.41 -21.71
C GLY A 535 18.18 -15.43 -22.62
N ILE A 536 17.11 -14.72 -22.28
CA ILE A 536 15.87 -14.70 -23.06
C ILE A 536 16.02 -13.78 -24.27
N MET A 537 15.65 -14.25 -25.45
CA MET A 537 15.63 -13.48 -26.69
C MET A 537 14.55 -12.39 -26.65
N CYS A 538 14.92 -11.15 -26.99
CA CYS A 538 13.97 -10.04 -27.11
C CYS A 538 13.08 -10.16 -28.36
N LYS A 539 11.84 -9.69 -28.24
CA LYS A 539 10.84 -9.54 -29.31
C LYS A 539 10.14 -8.19 -29.16
N GLY A 540 9.54 -7.69 -30.23
CA GLY A 540 8.85 -6.39 -30.24
C GLY A 540 9.79 -5.23 -29.92
N THR A 541 9.25 -4.15 -29.37
CA THR A 541 10.04 -3.00 -28.89
C THR A 541 10.74 -3.36 -27.59
N SER A 542 12.08 -3.36 -27.59
CA SER A 542 12.89 -3.71 -26.43
C SER A 542 13.96 -2.66 -26.18
N THR A 543 14.02 -2.17 -24.94
CA THR A 543 15.06 -1.22 -24.49
C THR A 543 16.30 -1.98 -24.09
N ILE A 544 17.42 -1.62 -24.69
CA ILE A 544 18.66 -2.38 -24.61
C ILE A 544 19.64 -1.70 -23.66
N PHE A 545 20.17 -2.49 -22.72
CA PHE A 545 21.17 -2.08 -21.74
C PHE A 545 22.47 -2.81 -22.07
N GLU A 546 23.41 -2.12 -22.71
CA GLU A 546 24.67 -2.75 -23.17
C GLU A 546 25.69 -2.97 -22.04
N ASN A 547 25.59 -2.26 -20.90
CA ASN A 547 26.48 -2.40 -19.75
C ASN A 547 25.69 -2.42 -18.43
N GLU A 548 26.07 -3.31 -17.50
CA GLU A 548 25.68 -3.20 -16.08
C GLU A 548 26.38 -1.96 -15.51
N VAL A 549 25.62 -0.98 -15.00
CA VAL A 549 26.18 0.21 -14.37
C VAL A 549 26.36 -0.12 -12.88
N GLU A 550 27.60 -0.17 -12.40
CA GLU A 550 27.94 -0.44 -10.99
C GLU A 550 27.51 0.68 -10.03
N ASP A 551 27.14 1.85 -10.53
CA ASP A 551 26.60 2.95 -9.74
C ASP A 551 25.19 3.26 -10.21
N GLY A 552 24.24 3.27 -9.27
CA GLY A 552 22.78 3.42 -9.45
C GLY A 552 22.28 4.72 -10.07
N CYS A 553 22.91 5.19 -11.14
CA CYS A 553 22.51 6.32 -11.95
C CYS A 553 21.81 5.81 -13.22
N TYR A 554 20.47 5.88 -13.25
CA TYR A 554 19.70 5.60 -14.45
C TYR A 554 20.13 6.54 -15.58
N LYS A 555 20.74 6.03 -16.67
CA LYS A 555 20.85 6.79 -17.92
C LYS A 555 19.44 7.01 -18.45
N VAL A 556 19.02 8.27 -18.53
CA VAL A 556 17.63 8.67 -18.81
C VAL A 556 17.22 8.46 -20.28
N ASP A 557 18.16 8.14 -21.18
CA ASP A 557 17.87 7.98 -22.62
C ASP A 557 18.63 6.78 -23.24
N LEU A 558 18.15 5.57 -23.00
CA LEU A 558 18.67 4.34 -23.61
C LEU A 558 17.97 4.04 -24.94
N PRO A 559 18.66 3.45 -25.93
CA PRO A 559 18.03 3.11 -27.20
C PRO A 559 17.02 1.98 -27.05
N THR A 560 15.87 2.13 -27.70
CA THR A 560 14.85 1.07 -27.87
C THR A 560 14.90 0.60 -29.31
N TYR A 561 14.98 -0.71 -29.52
CA TYR A 561 15.02 -1.33 -30.84
C TYR A 561 13.77 -2.16 -31.10
N LEU A 562 13.41 -2.33 -32.39
CA LEU A 562 12.34 -3.22 -32.81
C LEU A 562 12.88 -4.58 -33.28
N PHE A 563 12.39 -5.65 -32.67
CA PHE A 563 12.64 -7.04 -33.08
C PHE A 563 11.34 -7.67 -33.60
N ASN A 564 11.42 -8.45 -34.67
CA ASN A 564 10.25 -9.13 -35.24
C ASN A 564 9.84 -10.38 -34.42
N GLU A 565 8.81 -11.11 -34.87
CA GLU A 565 8.31 -12.33 -34.20
C GLU A 565 9.36 -13.43 -34.03
N SER A 566 10.34 -13.50 -34.94
CA SER A 566 11.49 -14.41 -34.85
C SER A 566 12.62 -13.88 -33.97
N GLY A 567 12.51 -12.67 -33.44
CA GLY A 567 13.52 -11.97 -32.62
C GLY A 567 14.63 -11.28 -33.41
N ALA A 568 14.54 -11.22 -34.74
CA ALA A 568 15.53 -10.56 -35.57
C ALA A 568 15.31 -9.03 -35.58
N LEU A 569 16.40 -8.27 -35.51
CA LEU A 569 16.39 -6.80 -35.55
C LEU A 569 15.80 -6.28 -36.87
N VAL A 570 14.81 -5.39 -36.77
CA VAL A 570 14.18 -4.70 -37.90
C VAL A 570 14.94 -3.40 -38.20
N THR A 571 15.24 -3.13 -39.46
CA THR A 571 16.02 -1.94 -39.90
C THR A 571 15.36 -1.16 -41.04
N SER A 572 14.15 -1.55 -41.46
CA SER A 572 13.38 -0.80 -42.46
C SER A 572 12.73 0.42 -41.81
N GLU A 573 13.23 1.62 -42.11
CA GLU A 573 12.70 2.88 -41.58
C GLU A 573 11.19 3.03 -41.84
N GLY A 574 10.45 3.54 -40.85
CA GLY A 574 9.03 3.89 -40.99
C GLY A 574 8.17 3.43 -39.82
N TRP A 575 6.85 3.46 -40.05
CA TRP A 575 5.83 2.99 -39.11
C TRP A 575 5.78 1.47 -39.08
N HIS A 576 5.82 0.89 -37.88
CA HIS A 576 5.67 -0.54 -37.66
C HIS A 576 4.60 -0.82 -36.61
N LYS A 577 3.83 -1.87 -36.86
CA LYS A 577 2.80 -2.36 -35.95
C LYS A 577 3.41 -3.34 -34.95
N VAL A 578 3.06 -3.20 -33.69
CA VAL A 578 3.51 -4.04 -32.58
C VAL A 578 2.27 -4.53 -31.84
N THR A 579 2.02 -5.83 -31.85
CA THR A 579 0.86 -6.42 -31.17
C THR A 579 1.27 -6.80 -29.74
N LEU A 580 0.58 -6.24 -28.75
CA LEU A 580 0.81 -6.51 -27.33
C LEU A 580 -0.53 -6.81 -26.66
N TYR A 581 -0.66 -7.98 -26.03
CA TYR A 581 -1.87 -8.38 -25.30
C TYR A 581 -3.17 -8.20 -26.12
N ASP A 582 -3.15 -8.64 -27.38
CA ASP A 582 -4.25 -8.51 -28.34
C ASP A 582 -4.61 -7.07 -28.78
N GLU A 583 -3.81 -6.05 -28.42
CA GLU A 583 -3.93 -4.69 -28.93
C GLU A 583 -2.81 -4.36 -29.94
N ASP A 584 -3.19 -3.79 -31.08
CA ASP A 584 -2.25 -3.26 -32.07
C ASP A 584 -1.77 -1.86 -31.66
N LYS A 585 -0.49 -1.74 -31.31
CA LYS A 585 0.22 -0.48 -31.10
C LYS A 585 1.17 -0.18 -32.26
N TRP A 586 1.71 1.03 -32.30
CA TRP A 586 2.59 1.50 -33.37
C TRP A 586 3.88 2.08 -32.82
N CYS A 587 5.00 1.86 -33.49
CA CYS A 587 6.24 2.58 -33.28
C CYS A 587 6.75 3.15 -34.60
N TYR A 588 7.65 4.12 -34.53
CA TYR A 588 8.37 4.63 -35.70
C TYR A 588 9.86 4.37 -35.49
N ILE A 589 10.51 3.67 -36.42
CA ILE A 589 11.95 3.37 -36.34
C ILE A 589 12.72 4.09 -37.43
N ASP A 590 13.99 4.40 -37.16
CA ASP A 590 14.94 4.85 -38.18
C ASP A 590 15.61 3.67 -38.92
N ASN A 591 16.49 3.98 -39.88
CA ASN A 591 17.20 2.99 -40.68
C ASN A 591 18.22 2.13 -39.92
N THR A 592 18.46 2.40 -38.63
CA THR A 592 19.29 1.59 -37.73
C THR A 592 18.47 0.64 -36.85
N GLY A 593 17.14 0.78 -36.89
CA GLY A 593 16.21 0.02 -36.06
C GLY A 593 15.88 0.68 -34.71
N VAL A 594 16.35 1.90 -34.46
CA VAL A 594 16.09 2.65 -33.22
C VAL A 594 14.73 3.32 -33.30
N CYS A 595 13.90 3.10 -32.28
CA CYS A 595 12.56 3.67 -32.16
C CYS A 595 12.62 5.15 -31.73
N LYS A 596 11.74 5.98 -32.31
CA LYS A 596 11.49 7.35 -31.84
C LYS A 596 10.86 7.35 -30.45
N LYS A 597 11.25 8.35 -29.63
CA LYS A 597 10.81 8.54 -28.25
C LYS A 597 10.36 9.98 -28.02
N GLY A 598 9.47 10.18 -27.05
CA GLY A 598 8.95 11.50 -26.70
C GLY A 598 8.19 12.17 -27.84
N LEU A 599 8.15 13.50 -27.81
CA LEU A 599 7.47 14.30 -28.84
C LEU A 599 8.30 14.31 -30.14
N ALA A 600 7.77 13.75 -31.21
CA ALA A 600 8.43 13.66 -32.50
C ALA A 600 7.56 14.22 -33.63
N LYS A 601 8.18 14.94 -34.56
CA LYS A 601 7.53 15.45 -35.77
C LYS A 601 7.76 14.49 -36.93
N ILE A 602 6.69 13.90 -37.46
CA ILE A 602 6.70 12.96 -38.58
C ILE A 602 5.70 13.46 -39.63
N ASN A 603 6.13 13.64 -40.88
CA ASN A 603 5.26 14.12 -41.98
C ASN A 603 4.42 15.36 -41.62
N ASN A 604 5.05 16.37 -40.99
CA ASN A 604 4.43 17.62 -40.51
C ASN A 604 3.38 17.51 -39.40
N LYS A 605 3.15 16.32 -38.83
CA LYS A 605 2.33 16.12 -37.64
C LYS A 605 3.20 15.80 -36.43
N TYR A 606 2.74 16.19 -35.24
CA TYR A 606 3.39 15.84 -33.98
C TYR A 606 2.73 14.59 -33.40
N TYR A 607 3.57 13.66 -32.99
CA TYR A 607 3.21 12.41 -32.32
C TYR A 607 3.98 12.34 -31.00
N TYR A 608 3.44 11.61 -30.03
CA TYR A 608 4.15 11.32 -28.79
C TYR A 608 4.39 9.82 -28.66
N PHE A 609 5.64 9.44 -28.40
CA PHE A 609 6.06 8.07 -28.16
C PHE A 609 6.49 7.93 -26.69
N GLU A 610 6.02 6.89 -26.00
CA GLU A 610 6.37 6.65 -24.60
C GLU A 610 7.90 6.47 -24.46
N PRO A 611 8.58 7.20 -23.53
CA PRO A 611 10.04 7.22 -23.46
C PRO A 611 10.75 5.85 -23.24
N HIS A 612 10.07 4.87 -22.65
CA HIS A 612 10.66 3.57 -22.31
C HIS A 612 10.34 2.50 -23.35
N ALA A 613 9.08 2.40 -23.78
CA ALA A 613 8.62 1.40 -24.73
C ALA A 613 8.70 1.87 -26.19
N ALA A 614 8.81 3.19 -26.41
CA ALA A 614 8.83 3.82 -27.75
C ALA A 614 7.58 3.51 -28.60
N LEU A 615 6.46 3.27 -27.92
CA LEU A 615 5.15 3.04 -28.52
C LEU A 615 4.41 4.38 -28.61
N MET A 616 3.73 4.60 -29.73
CA MET A 616 2.92 5.79 -29.99
C MET A 616 1.72 5.81 -29.04
N GLU A 617 1.52 6.95 -28.39
CA GLU A 617 0.44 7.19 -27.46
C GLU A 617 -0.68 8.03 -28.09
N THR A 618 -1.91 7.83 -27.60
CA THR A 618 -3.11 8.59 -27.98
C THR A 618 -3.80 9.12 -26.72
N GLY A 619 -4.75 10.04 -26.85
CA GLY A 619 -5.47 10.64 -25.73
C GLY A 619 -4.77 11.86 -25.13
N VAL A 620 -5.11 12.18 -23.87
CA VAL A 620 -4.54 13.34 -23.16
C VAL A 620 -3.19 12.97 -22.55
N ILE A 621 -2.15 13.72 -22.91
CA ILE A 621 -0.76 13.44 -22.57
C ILE A 621 -0.12 14.67 -21.93
N SER A 622 0.34 14.50 -20.69
CA SER A 622 1.14 15.49 -19.98
C SER A 622 2.59 15.46 -20.48
N ILE A 623 3.10 16.61 -20.92
CA ILE A 623 4.44 16.79 -21.45
C ILE A 623 5.10 17.94 -20.68
N TYR A 624 6.27 17.69 -20.10
CA TYR A 624 7.09 18.71 -19.44
C TYR A 624 7.71 19.66 -20.47
N GLY A 625 7.44 20.96 -20.33
CA GLY A 625 7.61 21.94 -21.39
C GLY A 625 9.04 22.48 -21.62
N PHE A 626 9.33 22.64 -22.91
CA PHE A 626 10.38 23.42 -23.60
C PHE A 626 10.58 24.90 -23.15
N ASN A 627 9.82 25.42 -22.17
CA ASN A 627 9.80 26.84 -21.78
C ASN A 627 10.02 27.05 -20.26
N GLY A 628 10.81 26.20 -19.62
CA GLY A 628 11.19 26.39 -18.22
C GLY A 628 10.01 26.21 -17.24
N ASN A 629 9.88 24.99 -16.72
CA ASN A 629 9.23 24.64 -15.45
C ASN A 629 7.69 24.50 -15.40
N LYS A 630 6.95 24.32 -16.50
CA LYS A 630 5.52 23.94 -16.42
C LYS A 630 5.19 22.71 -17.28
N GLU A 631 4.57 21.71 -16.65
CA GLU A 631 3.93 20.56 -17.31
C GLU A 631 2.64 21.04 -18.01
N ALA A 632 2.44 20.65 -19.27
CA ALA A 632 1.26 20.99 -20.05
C ALA A 632 0.62 19.73 -20.65
N ASN A 633 -0.71 19.67 -20.65
CA ASN A 633 -1.48 18.57 -21.20
C ASN A 633 -1.82 18.85 -22.67
N TYR A 634 -1.65 17.85 -23.53
CA TYR A 634 -1.95 17.91 -24.96
C TYR A 634 -2.84 16.75 -25.38
N PHE A 635 -3.74 16.97 -26.33
CA PHE A 635 -4.62 15.92 -26.86
C PHE A 635 -4.07 15.35 -28.19
N PHE A 636 -3.82 14.05 -28.23
CA PHE A 636 -3.48 13.29 -29.42
C PHE A 636 -4.68 12.44 -29.84
N ASP A 637 -5.16 12.59 -31.08
CA ASP A 637 -6.33 11.87 -31.58
C ASP A 637 -6.07 10.36 -31.80
N ASP A 638 -7.08 9.62 -32.26
CA ASP A 638 -6.96 8.17 -32.53
C ASP A 638 -5.91 7.83 -33.61
N SER A 639 -5.47 8.81 -34.42
CA SER A 639 -4.36 8.63 -35.35
C SER A 639 -2.99 8.85 -34.70
N GLY A 640 -2.95 9.26 -33.43
CA GLY A 640 -1.77 9.64 -32.67
C GLY A 640 -1.27 11.05 -32.95
N ALA A 641 -2.00 11.84 -33.76
CA ALA A 641 -1.59 13.18 -34.11
C ALA A 641 -2.11 14.21 -33.09
N LEU A 642 -1.28 15.22 -32.77
CA LEU A 642 -1.67 16.34 -31.94
C LEU A 642 -2.89 17.09 -32.54
N ASN A 643 -3.97 17.20 -31.78
CA ASN A 643 -5.20 17.87 -32.16
C ASN A 643 -5.47 19.08 -31.26
N THR A 644 -5.63 20.25 -31.89
CA THR A 644 -5.86 21.55 -31.22
C THR A 644 -7.20 22.18 -31.60
N SER A 645 -8.13 21.42 -32.18
CA SER A 645 -9.43 21.93 -32.63
C SER A 645 -10.37 22.17 -31.45
N LYS A 646 -11.04 23.33 -31.41
CA LYS A 646 -12.01 23.68 -30.34
C LYS A 646 -13.16 22.68 -30.26
N GLY A 647 -13.57 22.34 -29.04
CA GLY A 647 -14.81 21.61 -28.76
C GLY A 647 -14.62 20.38 -27.88
N TRP A 648 -15.68 19.60 -27.76
CA TRP A 648 -15.67 18.32 -27.05
C TRP A 648 -15.00 17.24 -27.90
N HIS A 649 -14.03 16.54 -27.31
CA HIS A 649 -13.34 15.41 -27.93
C HIS A 649 -13.44 14.20 -27.02
N LYS A 650 -13.71 13.05 -27.65
CA LYS A 650 -13.75 11.75 -26.99
C LYS A 650 -12.42 11.06 -27.27
N CYS A 651 -11.78 10.50 -26.25
CA CYS A 651 -10.48 9.84 -26.40
C CYS A 651 -10.34 8.61 -25.50
N LYS A 652 -9.53 7.64 -25.91
CA LYS A 652 -9.20 6.47 -25.08
C LYS A 652 -8.37 6.93 -23.89
N ASP A 653 -8.74 6.51 -22.68
CA ASP A 653 -7.95 6.81 -21.51
C ASP A 653 -6.58 6.10 -21.61
N ARG A 654 -5.52 6.78 -21.16
CA ARG A 654 -4.15 6.23 -21.25
C ARG A 654 -4.00 4.94 -20.44
N TYR A 655 -4.71 4.85 -19.32
CA TYR A 655 -4.54 3.77 -18.35
C TYR A 655 -5.68 2.75 -18.40
N ASN A 656 -6.79 3.08 -19.07
CA ASN A 656 -8.00 2.28 -19.06
C ASN A 656 -8.59 2.08 -20.46
N SER A 657 -9.36 1.01 -20.65
CA SER A 657 -9.99 0.67 -21.92
C SER A 657 -11.26 1.48 -22.25
N TYR A 658 -11.68 2.38 -21.36
CA TYR A 658 -12.86 3.22 -21.58
C TYR A 658 -12.48 4.58 -22.20
N TYR A 659 -13.48 5.20 -22.82
CA TYR A 659 -13.32 6.52 -23.40
C TYR A 659 -13.66 7.61 -22.39
N ILE A 660 -12.82 8.63 -22.35
CA ILE A 660 -12.97 9.85 -21.57
C ILE A 660 -13.33 11.03 -22.49
N TRP A 661 -13.76 12.13 -21.89
CA TRP A 661 -14.08 13.37 -22.59
C TRP A 661 -13.12 14.47 -22.16
N CYS A 662 -12.65 15.26 -23.12
CA CYS A 662 -11.92 16.49 -22.88
C CYS A 662 -12.57 17.63 -23.68
N TYR A 663 -12.26 18.87 -23.29
CA TYR A 663 -12.75 20.06 -23.98
C TYR A 663 -11.57 20.95 -24.32
N ILE A 664 -11.45 21.32 -25.60
CA ILE A 664 -10.45 22.27 -26.08
C ILE A 664 -11.13 23.63 -26.27
N ASP A 665 -10.53 24.67 -25.70
CA ASP A 665 -11.05 26.03 -25.74
C ASP A 665 -10.70 26.77 -27.06
N ASP A 666 -11.05 28.06 -27.14
CA ASP A 666 -10.78 28.91 -28.31
C ASP A 666 -9.29 29.11 -28.62
N ASN A 667 -8.41 28.92 -27.63
CA ASN A 667 -6.96 29.07 -27.79
C ASN A 667 -6.28 27.75 -28.19
N GLY A 668 -7.04 26.66 -28.31
CA GLY A 668 -6.48 25.33 -28.53
C GLY A 668 -5.92 24.69 -27.26
N GLU A 669 -6.26 25.21 -26.08
CA GLU A 669 -5.82 24.68 -24.79
C GLU A 669 -6.89 23.77 -24.16
N LEU A 670 -6.46 22.76 -23.41
CA LEU A 670 -7.37 21.88 -22.68
C LEU A 670 -7.99 22.62 -21.48
N ALA A 671 -9.30 22.46 -21.30
CA ALA A 671 -10.02 22.99 -20.15
C ALA A 671 -9.50 22.39 -18.83
N GLU A 672 -9.34 23.25 -17.81
CA GLU A 672 -8.88 22.86 -16.48
C GLU A 672 -9.77 23.52 -15.40
N GLY A 673 -10.03 22.81 -14.30
CA GLY A 673 -10.83 23.27 -13.17
C GLY A 673 -12.33 23.34 -13.47
N PHE A 674 -13.06 24.12 -12.66
CA PHE A 674 -14.50 24.34 -12.90
C PHE A 674 -14.73 25.17 -14.15
N LYS A 675 -15.59 24.68 -15.04
CA LYS A 675 -15.98 25.37 -16.28
C LYS A 675 -17.47 25.31 -16.48
N GLU A 676 -18.03 26.43 -16.94
CA GLU A 676 -19.40 26.50 -17.41
C GLU A 676 -19.41 26.43 -18.92
N ILE A 677 -19.98 25.36 -19.47
CA ILE A 677 -20.05 25.11 -20.91
C ILE A 677 -21.54 24.95 -21.25
N ASN A 678 -22.08 25.84 -22.08
CA ASN A 678 -23.49 25.85 -22.48
C ASN A 678 -24.47 25.87 -21.27
N GLY A 679 -24.16 26.60 -20.19
CA GLY A 679 -25.00 26.73 -19.00
C GLY A 679 -24.92 25.55 -18.01
N ASN A 680 -24.06 24.58 -18.28
CA ASN A 680 -23.83 23.41 -17.44
C ASN A 680 -22.45 23.52 -16.77
N LYS A 681 -22.37 23.16 -15.48
CA LYS A 681 -21.12 23.22 -14.71
C LYS A 681 -20.42 21.86 -14.70
N TYR A 682 -19.20 21.85 -15.22
CA TYR A 682 -18.29 20.71 -15.30
C TYR A 682 -17.03 20.98 -14.49
N TYR A 683 -16.28 19.93 -14.18
CA TYR A 683 -14.94 20.03 -13.63
C TYR A 683 -13.96 19.23 -14.48
N PHE A 684 -12.83 19.84 -14.84
CA PHE A 684 -11.77 19.21 -15.59
C PHE A 684 -10.52 19.06 -14.72
N LYS A 685 -9.93 17.87 -14.70
CA LYS A 685 -8.69 17.57 -14.00
C LYS A 685 -7.67 17.08 -15.02
N ASN A 686 -6.54 17.77 -15.13
CA ASN A 686 -5.51 17.48 -16.13
C ASN A 686 -6.05 17.44 -17.57
N GLY A 687 -6.96 18.35 -17.91
CA GLY A 687 -7.61 18.40 -19.23
C GLY A 687 -8.77 17.41 -19.44
N VAL A 688 -9.07 16.55 -18.48
CA VAL A 688 -10.09 15.49 -18.60
C VAL A 688 -11.32 15.82 -17.76
N MET A 689 -12.51 15.68 -18.35
CA MET A 689 -13.79 15.90 -17.68
C MET A 689 -14.00 14.86 -16.57
N SER A 690 -14.30 15.32 -15.36
CA SER A 690 -14.54 14.46 -14.21
C SER A 690 -15.97 13.90 -14.20
N THR A 691 -16.09 12.64 -13.80
CA THR A 691 -17.35 11.92 -13.56
C THR A 691 -17.24 11.13 -12.26
N GLY A 692 -18.35 10.87 -11.59
CA GLY A 692 -18.39 10.20 -10.29
C GLY A 692 -17.85 11.06 -9.15
N ASN A 693 -17.33 10.40 -8.11
CA ASN A 693 -16.76 11.03 -6.93
C ASN A 693 -15.46 11.77 -7.27
N THR A 694 -15.41 13.07 -7.01
CA THR A 694 -14.25 13.92 -7.31
C THR A 694 -13.92 14.83 -6.12
N GLN A 695 -12.71 14.71 -5.60
CA GLN A 695 -12.22 15.57 -4.52
C GLN A 695 -11.66 16.88 -5.08
N ILE A 696 -12.16 18.01 -4.56
CA ILE A 696 -11.79 19.36 -4.99
C ILE A 696 -11.67 20.23 -3.72
N GLU A 697 -10.47 20.77 -3.46
CA GLU A 697 -10.22 21.70 -2.33
C GLU A 697 -10.76 21.19 -0.98
N GLY A 698 -10.49 19.91 -0.65
CA GLY A 698 -10.93 19.27 0.60
C GLY A 698 -12.37 18.74 0.60
N ASN A 699 -13.23 19.18 -0.34
CA ASN A 699 -14.61 18.72 -0.46
C ASN A 699 -14.75 17.58 -1.49
N GLN A 700 -15.71 16.68 -1.26
CA GLN A 700 -16.05 15.61 -2.20
C GLN A 700 -17.32 16.00 -2.98
N TYR A 701 -17.24 16.00 -4.31
CA TYR A 701 -18.34 16.30 -5.22
C TYR A 701 -18.74 15.06 -6.01
N TYR A 702 -20.00 14.98 -6.40
CA TYR A 702 -20.46 13.95 -7.34
C TYR A 702 -20.81 14.57 -8.69
N PHE A 703 -20.16 14.11 -9.76
CA PHE A 703 -20.52 14.43 -11.14
C PHE A 703 -21.22 13.21 -11.76
N ASN A 704 -22.33 13.42 -12.46
CA ASN A 704 -23.01 12.31 -13.14
C ASN A 704 -22.20 11.81 -14.35
N GLU A 705 -22.70 10.79 -15.04
CA GLU A 705 -22.00 10.21 -16.21
C GLU A 705 -21.79 11.19 -17.37
N SER A 706 -22.59 12.25 -17.43
CA SER A 706 -22.43 13.32 -18.42
C SER A 706 -21.49 14.43 -17.94
N GLY A 707 -20.87 14.29 -16.76
CA GLY A 707 -19.95 15.26 -16.16
C GLY A 707 -20.62 16.45 -15.48
N LEU A 708 -21.95 16.41 -15.29
CA LEU A 708 -22.69 17.47 -14.62
C LEU A 708 -22.64 17.29 -13.10
N ILE A 709 -22.40 18.37 -12.37
CA ILE A 709 -22.49 18.35 -10.90
C ILE A 709 -23.90 17.94 -10.43
N ALA A 710 -23.98 16.91 -9.59
CA ALA A 710 -25.24 16.42 -9.03
C ALA A 710 -25.73 17.26 -7.85
N LYS A 711 -27.06 17.24 -7.62
CA LYS A 711 -27.72 17.90 -6.48
C LYS A 711 -28.80 16.97 -5.92
N GLY A 712 -28.77 16.70 -4.62
CA GLY A 712 -29.67 15.75 -3.96
C GLY A 712 -29.29 14.29 -4.21
N TRP A 713 -30.31 13.43 -4.32
CA TRP A 713 -30.14 11.98 -4.55
C TRP A 713 -29.56 11.70 -5.94
N SER A 714 -28.56 10.82 -6.01
CA SER A 714 -27.94 10.37 -7.26
C SER A 714 -27.49 8.92 -7.15
N GLN A 715 -27.53 8.19 -8.27
CA GLN A 715 -27.15 6.79 -8.33
C GLN A 715 -26.05 6.60 -9.37
N ASN A 716 -25.03 5.79 -9.06
CA ASN A 716 -24.01 5.40 -10.04
C ASN A 716 -24.42 4.15 -10.84
N LYS A 717 -23.57 3.73 -11.79
CA LYS A 717 -23.79 2.54 -12.63
C LYS A 717 -23.91 1.24 -11.86
N ASP A 718 -23.24 1.16 -10.72
CA ASP A 718 -23.20 -0.03 -9.87
C ASP A 718 -24.43 -0.13 -8.96
N GLY A 719 -25.31 0.88 -9.00
CA GLY A 719 -26.56 0.93 -8.25
C GLY A 719 -26.42 1.58 -6.87
N GLU A 720 -25.26 2.13 -6.53
CA GLU A 720 -24.99 2.80 -5.26
C GLU A 720 -25.60 4.19 -5.23
N TYR A 721 -26.20 4.55 -4.10
CA TYR A 721 -26.84 5.85 -3.89
C TYR A 721 -25.96 6.80 -3.10
N TYR A 722 -25.95 8.05 -3.53
CA TYR A 722 -25.27 9.18 -2.91
C TYR A 722 -26.29 10.30 -2.66
N TYR A 723 -26.02 11.14 -1.67
CA TYR A 723 -26.79 12.35 -1.43
C TYR A 723 -25.85 13.56 -1.36
N THR A 724 -26.14 14.57 -2.17
CA THR A 724 -25.38 15.82 -2.23
C THR A 724 -26.21 16.99 -1.70
N ASP A 725 -25.55 17.98 -1.10
CA ASP A 725 -26.19 19.24 -0.75
C ASP A 725 -26.48 20.12 -1.99
N ASN A 726 -26.99 21.33 -1.77
CA ASN A 726 -27.33 22.26 -2.86
C ASN A 726 -26.11 22.76 -3.66
N ASN A 727 -24.90 22.61 -3.11
CA ASN A 727 -23.64 22.98 -3.74
C ASN A 727 -23.00 21.79 -4.48
N GLY A 728 -23.58 20.59 -4.37
CA GLY A 728 -23.09 19.35 -4.96
C GLY A 728 -22.07 18.61 -4.10
N ILE A 729 -21.94 18.97 -2.81
CA ILE A 729 -21.04 18.33 -1.86
C ILE A 729 -21.70 17.08 -1.29
N ILE A 730 -21.00 15.95 -1.39
CA ILE A 730 -21.44 14.64 -0.90
C ILE A 730 -21.59 14.66 0.62
N GLN A 731 -22.75 14.24 1.10
CA GLN A 731 -23.04 14.09 2.52
C GLN A 731 -22.55 12.73 3.04
N LYS A 732 -22.06 12.73 4.28
CA LYS A 732 -21.48 11.57 4.97
C LYS A 732 -22.09 11.41 6.35
N GLY A 733 -21.93 10.24 6.95
CA GLY A 733 -22.42 9.93 8.28
C GLY A 733 -23.95 9.84 8.37
N TRP A 734 -24.47 10.04 9.58
CA TRP A 734 -25.91 10.04 9.84
C TRP A 734 -26.57 11.29 9.27
N GLN A 735 -27.56 11.12 8.38
CA GLN A 735 -28.29 12.21 7.75
C GLN A 735 -29.79 12.01 7.92
N LYS A 736 -30.47 13.06 8.37
CA LYS A 736 -31.93 13.07 8.50
C LYS A 736 -32.55 13.78 7.31
N ILE A 737 -33.00 13.01 6.32
CA ILE A 737 -33.54 13.52 5.06
C ILE A 737 -35.06 13.32 5.09
N ASN A 738 -35.82 14.42 5.01
CA ASN A 738 -37.29 14.41 5.09
C ASN A 738 -37.85 13.65 6.32
N GLY A 739 -37.14 13.70 7.44
CA GLY A 739 -37.56 13.07 8.69
C GLY A 739 -37.09 11.62 8.90
N ILE A 740 -36.53 10.97 7.87
CA ILE A 740 -36.03 9.60 7.89
C ILE A 740 -34.50 9.61 8.07
N TRP A 741 -33.98 8.70 8.89
CA TRP A 741 -32.54 8.55 9.09
C TRP A 741 -31.94 7.63 8.03
N TYR A 742 -30.91 8.14 7.37
CA TYR A 742 -30.03 7.43 6.46
C TYR A 742 -28.61 7.48 7.02
N TYR A 743 -27.78 6.54 6.62
CA TYR A 743 -26.35 6.60 6.86
C TYR A 743 -25.60 6.54 5.54
N PHE A 744 -24.60 7.40 5.38
CA PHE A 744 -23.69 7.40 4.26
C PHE A 744 -22.28 7.11 4.79
N ASN A 745 -21.58 6.15 4.20
CA ASN A 745 -20.22 5.83 4.62
C ASN A 745 -19.23 6.96 4.29
N ASP A 746 -17.94 6.78 4.58
CA ASP A 746 -16.91 7.80 4.32
C ASP A 746 -16.70 8.12 2.84
N GLY A 747 -17.09 7.20 1.95
CA GLY A 747 -17.16 7.41 0.50
C GLY A 747 -18.44 8.12 0.04
N GLY A 748 -19.41 8.34 0.94
CA GLY A 748 -20.71 8.93 0.64
C GLY A 748 -21.74 7.94 0.10
N VAL A 749 -21.46 6.64 0.13
CA VAL A 749 -22.39 5.59 -0.30
C VAL A 749 -23.42 5.33 0.78
N MET A 750 -24.69 5.36 0.41
CA MET A 750 -25.82 5.07 1.27
C MET A 750 -25.80 3.62 1.75
N ALA A 751 -25.99 3.42 3.04
CA ALA A 751 -26.02 2.11 3.66
C ALA A 751 -27.37 1.41 3.46
N THR A 752 -27.34 0.13 3.07
CA THR A 752 -28.50 -0.78 3.02
C THR A 752 -28.16 -2.09 3.73
N GLY A 753 -29.17 -2.78 4.26
CA GLY A 753 -29.03 -4.04 4.98
C GLY A 753 -28.39 -3.88 6.37
N PRO A 754 -27.81 -4.96 6.93
CA PRO A 754 -27.13 -4.92 8.23
C PRO A 754 -25.81 -4.13 8.14
N LYS A 755 -25.59 -3.18 9.04
CA LYS A 755 -24.38 -2.34 9.08
C LYS A 755 -23.91 -2.12 10.51
N TYR A 756 -22.65 -2.43 10.74
CA TYR A 756 -21.97 -2.06 11.97
C TYR A 756 -21.64 -0.58 11.96
N MET A 757 -21.97 0.08 13.05
CA MET A 757 -21.87 1.52 13.20
C MET A 757 -21.22 1.82 14.53
N PHE A 758 -20.03 2.42 14.49
CA PHE A 758 -19.39 2.91 15.70
C PHE A 758 -20.14 4.15 16.20
N ASP A 759 -20.70 4.07 17.40
CA ASP A 759 -21.23 5.24 18.09
C ASP A 759 -20.10 5.87 18.90
N GLU A 760 -19.57 6.98 18.40
CA GLU A 760 -18.48 7.74 19.05
C GLU A 760 -18.89 8.31 20.42
N ASN A 761 -20.18 8.46 20.71
CA ASN A 761 -20.63 8.91 22.03
C ASN A 761 -20.64 7.79 23.05
N THR A 762 -20.96 6.57 22.63
CA THR A 762 -20.92 5.42 23.51
C THR A 762 -19.62 4.64 23.40
N TYR A 763 -18.75 4.90 22.42
CA TYR A 763 -17.60 4.03 22.11
C TYR A 763 -17.99 2.57 21.91
N ASP A 764 -19.17 2.32 21.37
CA ASP A 764 -19.62 0.95 21.15
C ASP A 764 -20.13 0.84 19.73
N THR A 765 -19.74 -0.24 19.07
CA THR A 765 -20.26 -0.52 17.74
C THR A 765 -21.52 -1.34 17.84
N LYS A 766 -22.57 -0.81 17.21
CA LYS A 766 -23.89 -1.42 17.16
C LYS A 766 -24.20 -1.89 15.74
N LEU A 767 -24.91 -2.99 15.65
CA LEU A 767 -25.39 -3.52 14.37
C LEU A 767 -26.79 -2.98 14.09
N TYR A 768 -26.88 -2.03 13.17
CA TYR A 768 -28.14 -1.46 12.70
C TYR A 768 -28.61 -2.15 11.43
N TYR A 769 -29.89 -2.00 11.14
CA TYR A 769 -30.50 -2.48 9.90
C TYR A 769 -31.11 -1.32 9.13
N PHE A 770 -30.68 -1.17 7.87
CA PHE A 770 -31.27 -0.25 6.90
C PHE A 770 -32.04 -1.08 5.88
N ASP A 771 -33.26 -0.67 5.53
CA ASP A 771 -34.01 -1.38 4.49
C ASP A 771 -33.43 -1.14 3.08
N ASN A 772 -34.08 -1.69 2.04
CA ASN A 772 -33.63 -1.55 0.66
C ASN A 772 -33.70 -0.11 0.11
N SER A 773 -34.42 0.80 0.80
CA SER A 773 -34.40 2.23 0.50
C SER A 773 -33.30 2.99 1.25
N GLY A 774 -32.58 2.32 2.14
CA GLY A 774 -31.58 2.91 3.03
C GLY A 774 -32.14 3.52 4.30
N ALA A 775 -33.44 3.36 4.58
CA ALA A 775 -34.06 3.91 5.78
C ALA A 775 -33.73 3.04 7.00
N LEU A 776 -33.30 3.68 8.10
CA LEU A 776 -33.01 3.00 9.36
C LEU A 776 -34.27 2.39 9.97
N GLN A 777 -34.21 1.09 10.28
CA GLN A 777 -35.26 0.38 11.01
C GLN A 777 -34.97 0.33 12.51
N TYR A 778 -35.98 0.65 13.32
CA TYR A 778 -35.88 0.72 14.78
C TYR A 778 -36.99 -0.07 15.49
N LYS A 779 -37.78 -0.85 14.76
CA LYS A 779 -38.87 -1.65 15.35
C LYS A 779 -38.38 -3.07 15.62
N LYS A 780 -38.47 -3.50 16.88
CA LYS A 780 -38.22 -4.89 17.30
C LYS A 780 -39.02 -5.87 16.42
N GLY A 781 -38.35 -6.90 15.90
CA GLY A 781 -38.98 -7.93 15.09
C GLY A 781 -38.08 -8.49 14.00
N TRP A 782 -38.63 -9.41 13.21
CA TRP A 782 -37.96 -10.01 12.06
C TRP A 782 -37.87 -9.00 10.91
N VAL A 783 -36.69 -8.92 10.30
CA VAL A 783 -36.43 -8.15 9.09
C VAL A 783 -35.72 -9.02 8.07
N ASN A 784 -35.95 -8.75 6.80
CA ASN A 784 -35.43 -9.53 5.69
C ASN A 784 -34.69 -8.61 4.72
N HIS A 785 -33.47 -8.97 4.35
CA HIS A 785 -32.73 -8.26 3.31
C HIS A 785 -32.74 -9.05 2.01
N ILE A 786 -33.25 -8.42 0.95
CA ILE A 786 -33.19 -8.93 -0.41
C ILE A 786 -32.00 -8.25 -1.08
N GLY A 787 -30.83 -8.87 -0.99
CA GLY A 787 -29.64 -8.45 -1.72
C GLY A 787 -29.69 -8.91 -3.18
N LYS A 788 -28.70 -8.47 -3.98
CA LYS A 788 -28.56 -8.85 -5.40
C LYS A 788 -28.46 -10.37 -5.62
N TYR A 789 -28.02 -11.12 -4.60
CA TYR A 789 -27.78 -12.57 -4.66
C TYR A 789 -28.28 -13.37 -3.43
N ASN A 790 -28.90 -12.74 -2.42
CA ASN A 790 -29.24 -13.39 -1.16
C ASN A 790 -30.54 -12.88 -0.52
N ASN A 791 -31.24 -13.79 0.16
CA ASN A 791 -32.51 -13.55 0.87
C ASN A 791 -32.31 -13.90 2.36
N ASP A 792 -31.62 -13.03 3.09
CA ASP A 792 -31.17 -13.30 4.45
C ASP A 792 -32.10 -12.70 5.50
N TRP A 793 -32.31 -13.43 6.59
CA TRP A 793 -33.16 -13.03 7.71
C TRP A 793 -32.34 -12.57 8.90
N TYR A 794 -32.88 -11.56 9.59
CA TYR A 794 -32.29 -10.94 10.76
C TYR A 794 -33.40 -10.65 11.79
N TYR A 795 -33.01 -10.39 13.03
CA TYR A 795 -33.95 -10.05 14.09
C TYR A 795 -33.48 -8.82 14.87
N ILE A 796 -34.30 -7.78 14.92
CA ILE A 796 -34.06 -6.59 15.74
C ILE A 796 -34.54 -6.86 17.17
N ASN A 797 -33.64 -6.76 18.14
CA ASN A 797 -33.89 -6.98 19.56
C ASN A 797 -34.59 -5.78 20.23
N SER A 798 -34.84 -5.85 21.54
CA SER A 798 -35.49 -4.76 22.30
C SER A 798 -34.67 -3.49 22.46
N ASN A 799 -33.36 -3.55 22.20
CA ASN A 799 -32.45 -2.41 22.22
C ASN A 799 -32.35 -1.75 20.82
N ASN A 800 -33.15 -2.18 19.85
CA ASN A 800 -33.14 -1.74 18.46
C ASN A 800 -31.85 -2.09 17.71
N GLU A 801 -31.19 -3.19 18.11
CA GLU A 801 -29.97 -3.72 17.50
C GLU A 801 -30.27 -5.09 16.86
N LEU A 802 -29.54 -5.46 15.81
CA LEU A 802 -29.64 -6.83 15.30
C LEU A 802 -29.06 -7.83 16.30
N SER A 803 -29.80 -8.92 16.50
CA SER A 803 -29.42 -10.06 17.31
C SER A 803 -28.22 -10.81 16.73
N THR A 804 -27.33 -11.25 17.62
CA THR A 804 -26.18 -12.10 17.33
C THR A 804 -26.13 -13.26 18.33
N SER A 805 -25.37 -14.31 18.01
CA SER A 805 -25.27 -15.54 18.80
C SER A 805 -26.62 -16.22 19.04
N TRP A 806 -26.69 -17.10 20.05
CA TRP A 806 -27.90 -17.80 20.45
C TRP A 806 -28.95 -16.84 21.01
N GLN A 807 -30.17 -16.93 20.49
CA GLN A 807 -31.32 -16.12 20.93
C GLN A 807 -32.54 -16.99 21.13
N ASN A 808 -33.23 -16.79 22.26
CA ASN A 808 -34.54 -17.39 22.49
C ASN A 808 -35.62 -16.38 22.11
N ILE A 809 -36.31 -16.62 21.00
CA ILE A 809 -37.37 -15.77 20.48
C ILE A 809 -38.69 -16.53 20.62
N ASN A 810 -39.51 -16.09 21.58
CA ASN A 810 -40.82 -16.68 21.88
C ASN A 810 -40.78 -18.20 22.16
N GLY A 811 -39.73 -18.69 22.86
CA GLY A 811 -39.59 -20.09 23.25
C GLY A 811 -38.80 -20.96 22.26
N THR A 812 -38.52 -20.45 21.06
CA THR A 812 -37.70 -21.14 20.05
C THR A 812 -36.29 -20.56 20.02
N TRP A 813 -35.28 -21.42 19.96
CA TRP A 813 -33.88 -21.01 19.85
C TRP A 813 -33.48 -20.82 18.39
N TYR A 814 -32.81 -19.71 18.14
CA TYR A 814 -32.19 -19.36 16.86
C TYR A 814 -30.71 -19.05 17.11
N TYR A 815 -29.88 -19.23 16.11
CA TYR A 815 -28.51 -18.74 16.13
C TYR A 815 -28.34 -17.69 15.05
N PHE A 816 -27.78 -16.55 15.42
CA PHE A 816 -27.41 -15.49 14.48
C PHE A 816 -25.88 -15.40 14.44
N TYR A 817 -25.30 -15.39 13.25
CA TYR A 817 -23.88 -15.14 13.09
C TYR A 817 -23.51 -13.74 13.60
N GLU A 818 -22.22 -13.45 13.72
CA GLU A 818 -21.77 -12.13 14.19
C GLU A 818 -22.37 -11.01 13.34
N ASN A 819 -22.40 -11.15 12.01
CA ASN A 819 -23.01 -10.19 11.08
C ASN A 819 -24.56 -10.10 11.16
N GLY A 820 -25.18 -10.77 12.13
CA GLY A 820 -26.62 -10.79 12.38
C GLY A 820 -27.42 -11.72 11.46
N LYS A 821 -26.79 -12.38 10.47
CA LYS A 821 -27.48 -13.34 9.59
C LYS A 821 -27.97 -14.51 10.42
N MET A 822 -29.23 -14.86 10.27
CA MET A 822 -29.82 -16.04 10.88
C MET A 822 -29.19 -17.31 10.27
N ALA A 823 -28.75 -18.23 11.12
CA ALA A 823 -28.24 -19.52 10.69
C ALA A 823 -29.35 -20.42 10.15
N LYS A 824 -28.98 -21.26 9.18
CA LYS A 824 -29.86 -22.22 8.52
C LYS A 824 -29.09 -23.50 8.25
N GLY A 825 -29.76 -24.64 8.34
CA GLY A 825 -29.16 -25.93 8.06
C GLY A 825 -28.06 -26.34 9.03
N SER A 826 -27.13 -27.17 8.56
CA SER A 826 -25.96 -27.58 9.34
C SER A 826 -24.98 -26.41 9.48
N THR A 827 -24.87 -25.89 10.70
CA THR A 827 -24.08 -24.72 11.04
C THR A 827 -23.04 -25.05 12.09
N ALA A 828 -21.79 -24.71 11.81
CA ALA A 828 -20.72 -24.79 12.80
C ALA A 828 -20.73 -23.57 13.72
N VAL A 829 -20.75 -23.81 15.03
CA VAL A 829 -20.59 -22.82 16.08
C VAL A 829 -19.26 -23.07 16.78
N THR A 830 -18.39 -22.06 16.79
CA THR A 830 -17.08 -22.11 17.46
C THR A 830 -17.21 -21.44 18.83
N TYR A 831 -16.83 -22.16 19.88
CA TYR A 831 -16.86 -21.68 21.26
C TYR A 831 -15.56 -20.96 21.64
N SER A 832 -15.56 -20.26 22.77
CA SER A 832 -14.43 -19.42 23.19
C SER A 832 -13.13 -20.20 23.34
N ASN A 833 -13.21 -21.47 23.80
CA ASN A 833 -12.08 -22.38 23.96
C ASN A 833 -11.52 -22.95 22.63
N GLY A 834 -12.09 -22.55 21.49
CA GLY A 834 -11.75 -23.03 20.15
C GLY A 834 -12.44 -24.34 19.75
N ASP A 835 -13.32 -24.89 20.59
CA ASP A 835 -14.11 -26.07 20.22
C ASP A 835 -15.15 -25.69 19.17
N LYS A 836 -15.23 -26.49 18.10
CA LYS A 836 -16.22 -26.33 17.03
C LYS A 836 -17.28 -27.41 17.19
N ARG A 837 -18.56 -27.03 17.27
CA ARG A 837 -19.70 -27.97 17.28
C ARG A 837 -20.67 -27.62 16.16
N TYR A 838 -21.30 -28.64 15.58
CA TYR A 838 -22.28 -28.46 14.52
C TYR A 838 -23.70 -28.57 15.10
N TYR A 839 -24.58 -27.67 14.64
CA TYR A 839 -25.99 -27.60 15.01
C TYR A 839 -26.84 -27.60 13.73
N CYS A 840 -28.07 -28.12 13.81
CA CYS A 840 -29.00 -28.16 12.68
C CYS A 840 -30.15 -27.17 12.89
N PHE A 841 -30.39 -26.30 11.91
CA PHE A 841 -31.48 -25.33 11.89
C PHE A 841 -32.40 -25.59 10.71
N ASP A 842 -33.72 -25.46 10.89
CA ASP A 842 -34.69 -25.66 9.81
C ASP A 842 -34.77 -24.46 8.84
N ASN A 843 -35.71 -24.49 7.89
CA ASN A 843 -35.88 -23.39 6.92
C ASN A 843 -36.27 -22.04 7.54
N SER A 844 -36.85 -22.04 8.73
CA SER A 844 -37.17 -20.84 9.51
C SER A 844 -36.01 -20.39 10.41
N GLY A 845 -34.91 -21.16 10.45
CA GLY A 845 -33.76 -20.94 11.32
C GLY A 845 -33.97 -21.45 12.75
N ALA A 846 -35.06 -22.16 13.03
CA ALA A 846 -35.31 -22.73 14.34
C ALA A 846 -34.34 -23.90 14.60
N TRP A 847 -33.72 -23.90 15.78
CA TRP A 847 -32.82 -24.99 16.20
C TRP A 847 -33.60 -26.29 16.38
N VAL A 848 -33.15 -27.33 15.68
CA VAL A 848 -33.77 -28.65 15.71
C VAL A 848 -32.94 -29.60 16.57
N THR A 849 -33.59 -30.26 17.53
CA THR A 849 -32.95 -31.17 18.48
C THR A 849 -33.44 -32.61 18.41
N ASN A 850 -34.54 -32.87 17.69
CA ASN A 850 -35.15 -34.20 17.64
C ASN A 850 -34.32 -35.15 16.77
N PRO A 851 -33.99 -36.37 17.23
CA PRO A 851 -33.27 -37.35 16.42
C PRO A 851 -34.00 -37.69 15.11
N GLY A 852 -33.23 -38.01 14.06
CA GLY A 852 -33.75 -38.40 12.76
C GLY A 852 -33.28 -37.51 11.60
N TRP A 853 -33.93 -37.70 10.45
CA TRP A 853 -33.66 -36.97 9.21
C TRP A 853 -34.26 -35.56 9.24
N HIS A 854 -33.43 -34.57 8.89
CA HIS A 854 -33.85 -33.17 8.74
C HIS A 854 -33.31 -32.60 7.44
N SER A 855 -34.10 -31.71 6.83
CA SER A 855 -33.74 -31.05 5.57
C SER A 855 -33.92 -29.55 5.62
N TRP A 856 -33.16 -28.85 4.79
CA TRP A 856 -33.27 -27.41 4.57
C TRP A 856 -32.93 -27.09 3.11
N GLN A 857 -33.30 -25.89 2.67
CA GLN A 857 -32.87 -25.33 1.39
C GLN A 857 -31.58 -24.53 1.61
N ASP A 858 -30.53 -24.79 0.83
CA ASP A 858 -29.33 -23.96 0.83
C ASP A 858 -29.54 -22.63 0.09
N GLU A 859 -28.45 -21.88 -0.13
CA GLU A 859 -28.48 -20.57 -0.78
C GLU A 859 -28.86 -20.65 -2.28
N PHE A 860 -28.76 -21.83 -2.89
CA PHE A 860 -29.11 -22.12 -4.28
C PHE A 860 -30.50 -22.77 -4.42
N ASN A 861 -31.27 -22.87 -3.33
CA ASN A 861 -32.52 -23.62 -3.24
C ASN A 861 -32.37 -25.12 -3.53
N ASN A 862 -31.21 -25.71 -3.25
CA ASN A 862 -31.04 -27.15 -3.24
C ASN A 862 -31.44 -27.73 -1.88
N THR A 863 -32.05 -28.91 -1.91
CA THR A 863 -32.48 -29.60 -0.69
C THR A 863 -31.32 -30.40 -0.10
N CYS A 864 -30.76 -29.88 0.99
CA CYS A 864 -29.75 -30.54 1.80
C CYS A 864 -30.39 -31.40 2.89
N TRP A 865 -29.69 -32.46 3.30
CA TRP A 865 -30.13 -33.38 4.35
C TRP A 865 -29.02 -33.61 5.37
N ALA A 866 -29.42 -33.75 6.63
CA ALA A 866 -28.55 -34.22 7.70
C ALA A 866 -29.32 -35.18 8.63
N TYR A 867 -28.58 -35.97 9.40
CA TYR A 867 -29.16 -36.89 10.37
C TYR A 867 -28.69 -36.55 11.78
N ILE A 868 -29.65 -36.36 12.69
CA ILE A 868 -29.38 -36.13 14.12
C ILE A 868 -29.44 -37.48 14.84
N ASN A 869 -28.33 -37.86 15.47
CA ASN A 869 -28.19 -39.07 16.26
C ASN A 869 -29.03 -38.98 17.55
N ASN A 870 -29.25 -40.13 18.21
CA ASN A 870 -30.02 -40.19 19.46
C ASN A 870 -29.38 -39.41 20.62
N ASP A 871 -28.07 -39.15 20.55
CA ASP A 871 -27.34 -38.31 21.50
C ASP A 871 -27.40 -36.80 21.16
N GLY A 872 -28.11 -36.42 20.09
CA GLY A 872 -28.25 -35.05 19.60
C GLY A 872 -27.12 -34.57 18.69
N SER A 873 -26.08 -35.39 18.44
CA SER A 873 -25.00 -35.04 17.51
C SER A 873 -25.42 -35.20 16.04
N LEU A 874 -24.83 -34.41 15.14
CA LEU A 874 -24.97 -34.61 13.70
C LEU A 874 -24.11 -35.80 13.24
N ALA A 875 -24.66 -36.65 12.38
CA ALA A 875 -23.93 -37.76 11.77
C ALA A 875 -22.74 -37.25 10.93
N GLU A 876 -21.64 -38.01 10.96
CA GLU A 876 -20.44 -37.75 10.18
C GLU A 876 -19.85 -39.05 9.63
N GLY A 877 -19.23 -38.97 8.45
CA GLY A 877 -18.68 -40.13 7.75
C GLY A 877 -19.73 -41.18 7.40
N TRP A 878 -19.30 -42.43 7.31
CA TRP A 878 -20.16 -43.58 7.03
C TRP A 878 -21.10 -43.88 8.19
N LYS A 879 -22.39 -43.98 7.90
CA LYS A 879 -23.43 -44.30 8.87
C LYS A 879 -24.45 -45.25 8.28
N GLU A 880 -24.71 -46.34 9.00
CA GLU A 880 -25.84 -47.23 8.69
C GLU A 880 -27.11 -46.72 9.37
N ILE A 881 -28.17 -46.48 8.58
CA ILE A 881 -29.48 -46.02 9.04
C ILE A 881 -30.53 -46.88 8.33
N ASN A 882 -31.34 -47.62 9.10
CA ASN A 882 -32.39 -48.50 8.58
C ASN A 882 -31.88 -49.48 7.50
N ASN A 883 -30.77 -50.18 7.75
CA ASN A 883 -30.11 -51.16 6.86
C ASN A 883 -29.63 -50.58 5.50
N LYS A 884 -29.45 -49.26 5.41
CA LYS A 884 -28.82 -48.59 4.28
C LYS A 884 -27.62 -47.79 4.78
N TRP A 885 -26.55 -47.78 4.00
CA TRP A 885 -25.36 -46.97 4.28
C TRP A 885 -25.50 -45.59 3.65
N TYR A 886 -25.14 -44.56 4.41
CA TYR A 886 -25.07 -43.17 3.99
C TYR A 886 -23.69 -42.62 4.33
N TYR A 887 -23.28 -41.56 3.64
CA TYR A 887 -22.09 -40.81 3.99
C TYR A 887 -22.45 -39.36 4.28
N PHE A 888 -21.89 -38.81 5.35
CA PHE A 888 -22.03 -37.39 5.72
C PHE A 888 -20.66 -36.73 5.69
N TYR A 889 -20.53 -35.65 4.92
CA TYR A 889 -19.27 -34.91 4.81
C TYR A 889 -18.80 -34.41 6.18
N LYS A 890 -17.51 -34.57 6.48
CA LYS A 890 -16.99 -34.20 7.81
C LYS A 890 -16.98 -32.69 8.03
N GLU A 891 -16.88 -31.93 6.94
CA GLU A 891 -16.67 -30.48 6.91
C GLU A 891 -17.97 -29.71 7.17
N ASN A 892 -19.10 -30.24 6.70
CA ASN A 892 -20.40 -29.57 6.78
C ASN A 892 -21.54 -30.46 7.31
N LYS A 893 -21.30 -31.75 7.59
CA LYS A 893 -22.29 -32.74 8.08
C LYS A 893 -23.48 -32.97 7.15
N VAL A 894 -23.39 -32.54 5.90
CA VAL A 894 -24.41 -32.75 4.87
C VAL A 894 -24.27 -34.15 4.29
N MET A 895 -25.41 -34.80 4.05
CA MET A 895 -25.48 -36.10 3.41
C MET A 895 -25.00 -36.03 1.95
N ALA A 896 -24.13 -36.95 1.58
CA ALA A 896 -23.66 -37.16 0.21
C ALA A 896 -24.80 -37.57 -0.74
N LYS A 897 -24.72 -37.08 -1.99
CA LYS A 897 -25.55 -37.49 -3.13
C LYS A 897 -24.72 -37.55 -4.40
N GLY A 898 -25.06 -38.44 -5.32
CA GLY A 898 -24.39 -38.60 -6.60
C GLY A 898 -22.97 -39.14 -6.47
N ALA A 899 -22.08 -38.69 -7.36
CA ALA A 899 -20.67 -39.07 -7.34
C ALA A 899 -19.91 -38.25 -6.30
N VAL A 900 -19.26 -38.93 -5.35
CA VAL A 900 -18.50 -38.27 -4.27
C VAL A 900 -17.03 -38.69 -4.32
N LYS A 901 -16.15 -37.74 -4.00
CA LYS A 901 -14.72 -37.99 -3.81
C LYS A 901 -14.37 -38.00 -2.34
N GLU A 902 -13.45 -38.87 -1.97
CA GLU A 902 -12.82 -38.88 -0.66
C GLU A 902 -11.29 -38.88 -0.83
N TRP A 903 -10.59 -38.20 0.07
CA TRP A 903 -9.13 -38.18 0.12
C TRP A 903 -8.60 -39.46 0.80
N ASP A 904 -7.74 -40.23 0.13
CA ASP A 904 -7.06 -41.36 0.79
C ASP A 904 -5.70 -40.92 1.32
N TYR A 905 -5.67 -40.78 2.63
CA TYR A 905 -4.49 -40.42 3.40
C TYR A 905 -3.38 -41.48 3.36
N LYS A 906 -3.63 -42.72 2.89
CA LYS A 906 -2.59 -43.77 2.77
C LYS A 906 -1.77 -43.66 1.50
N THR A 907 -2.34 -43.10 0.44
CA THR A 907 -1.72 -42.99 -0.89
C THR A 907 -1.53 -41.55 -1.33
N ASN A 908 -2.01 -40.61 -0.51
CA ASN A 908 -1.94 -39.17 -0.67
C ASN A 908 -2.45 -38.68 -2.03
N LYS A 909 -3.57 -39.26 -2.46
CA LYS A 909 -4.29 -38.88 -3.69
C LYS A 909 -5.80 -38.84 -3.41
N PRO A 910 -6.54 -37.92 -4.04
CA PRO A 910 -7.99 -38.00 -4.07
C PRO A 910 -8.41 -39.25 -4.86
N TYR A 911 -9.24 -40.11 -4.30
CA TYR A 911 -9.88 -41.18 -5.08
C TYR A 911 -11.31 -40.83 -5.42
N ILE A 912 -11.75 -41.30 -6.59
CA ILE A 912 -13.15 -41.33 -6.98
C ILE A 912 -13.78 -42.57 -6.34
N GLN A 913 -14.61 -42.42 -5.30
CA GLN A 913 -15.27 -43.57 -4.71
C GLN A 913 -16.68 -43.26 -4.22
N HIS A 914 -17.58 -44.12 -4.73
CA HIS A 914 -18.94 -44.34 -4.31
C HIS A 914 -19.97 -43.42 -4.95
N PHE A 915 -21.01 -44.08 -5.45
CA PHE A 915 -22.22 -43.44 -5.93
C PHE A 915 -23.27 -43.50 -4.82
N PHE A 916 -23.92 -42.37 -4.58
CA PHE A 916 -25.04 -42.26 -3.65
C PHE A 916 -26.30 -41.90 -4.43
N ASN A 917 -27.38 -42.63 -4.19
CA ASN A 917 -28.67 -42.41 -4.82
C ASN A 917 -29.27 -41.04 -4.44
N GLU A 918 -30.38 -40.64 -5.07
CA GLU A 918 -31.08 -39.39 -4.72
C GLU A 918 -31.57 -39.36 -3.26
N ASP A 919 -31.89 -40.52 -2.69
CA ASP A 919 -32.23 -40.70 -1.28
C ASP A 919 -31.00 -40.68 -0.36
N GLY A 920 -29.79 -40.60 -0.93
CA GLY A 920 -28.49 -40.58 -0.24
C GLY A 920 -27.92 -41.94 0.09
N SER A 921 -28.63 -43.03 -0.21
CA SER A 921 -28.15 -44.38 0.09
C SER A 921 -27.00 -44.76 -0.85
N TRP A 922 -25.99 -45.39 -0.28
CA TRP A 922 -24.83 -45.89 -1.01
C TRP A 922 -25.25 -47.03 -1.95
N ASP A 923 -24.87 -46.91 -3.22
CA ASP A 923 -25.06 -47.94 -4.23
C ASP A 923 -23.71 -48.47 -4.73
N ALA A 924 -23.39 -49.68 -4.29
CA ALA A 924 -22.18 -50.40 -4.68
C ALA A 924 -22.40 -51.31 -5.90
N SER A 925 -23.60 -51.36 -6.48
CA SER A 925 -23.89 -52.27 -7.58
C SER A 925 -23.20 -51.84 -8.86
N GLU A 926 -22.46 -52.78 -9.46
CA GLU A 926 -21.74 -52.56 -10.72
C GLU A 926 -22.71 -52.15 -11.83
N GLY A 927 -22.30 -51.16 -12.63
CA GLY A 927 -23.03 -50.72 -13.82
C GLY A 927 -23.17 -49.21 -13.93
N TRP A 928 -23.89 -48.79 -14.98
CA TRP A 928 -24.17 -47.39 -15.27
C TRP A 928 -25.11 -46.79 -14.23
N LYS A 929 -24.73 -45.61 -13.74
CA LYS A 929 -25.52 -44.77 -12.84
C LYS A 929 -25.74 -43.42 -13.51
N SER A 930 -26.91 -42.86 -13.31
CA SER A 930 -27.23 -41.52 -13.78
C SER A 930 -27.62 -40.66 -12.60
N PHE A 931 -27.23 -39.39 -12.63
CA PHE A 931 -27.52 -38.42 -11.60
C PHE A 931 -27.79 -37.07 -12.25
N LYS A 932 -28.84 -36.39 -11.82
CA LYS A 932 -29.13 -35.03 -12.26
C LYS A 932 -28.51 -34.05 -11.29
N ASN A 933 -27.33 -33.53 -11.63
CA ASN A 933 -26.62 -32.58 -10.78
C ASN A 933 -27.04 -31.14 -11.10
N LEU A 934 -28.16 -30.70 -10.51
CA LEU A 934 -28.70 -29.34 -10.71
C LEU A 934 -27.72 -28.21 -10.36
N GLU A 935 -26.64 -28.50 -9.62
CA GLU A 935 -25.63 -27.54 -9.18
C GLU A 935 -24.58 -27.24 -10.26
N TYR A 936 -24.28 -28.18 -11.17
CA TYR A 936 -23.20 -28.03 -12.17
C TYR A 936 -23.68 -28.18 -13.63
N SER A 937 -24.78 -28.89 -13.87
CA SER A 937 -25.37 -29.01 -15.20
C SER A 937 -26.86 -29.38 -15.15
N PRO A 938 -27.73 -28.72 -15.93
CA PRO A 938 -29.13 -29.13 -16.04
C PRO A 938 -29.31 -30.52 -16.68
N ASP A 939 -28.26 -31.05 -17.32
CA ASP A 939 -28.25 -32.31 -18.05
C ASP A 939 -27.97 -33.52 -17.15
N LEU A 940 -28.49 -34.67 -17.58
CA LEU A 940 -28.30 -35.94 -16.88
C LEU A 940 -26.83 -36.39 -17.01
N GLN A 941 -26.10 -36.42 -15.91
CA GLN A 941 -24.71 -36.90 -15.88
C GLN A 941 -24.68 -38.40 -15.65
N TRP A 942 -23.73 -39.08 -16.30
CA TRP A 942 -23.56 -40.52 -16.21
C TRP A 942 -22.23 -40.87 -15.58
N ALA A 943 -22.23 -41.89 -14.72
CA ALA A 943 -21.03 -42.47 -14.13
C ALA A 943 -21.14 -44.00 -14.21
N TYR A 944 -20.02 -44.70 -14.10
CA TYR A 944 -20.02 -46.16 -14.09
C TYR A 944 -19.42 -46.66 -12.78
N VAL A 945 -20.19 -47.47 -12.03
CA VAL A 945 -19.69 -48.15 -10.84
C VAL A 945 -19.04 -49.46 -11.28
N GLU A 946 -17.76 -49.63 -10.99
CA GLU A 946 -17.00 -50.85 -11.24
C GLU A 946 -17.35 -51.95 -10.24
N SER A 947 -16.96 -53.20 -10.52
CA SER A 947 -17.24 -54.39 -9.68
C SER A 947 -16.73 -54.31 -8.23
N ASN A 948 -15.80 -53.38 -7.96
CA ASN A 948 -15.30 -53.08 -6.62
C ASN A 948 -16.11 -51.99 -5.88
N GLY A 949 -17.23 -51.54 -6.44
CA GLY A 949 -18.10 -50.50 -5.87
C GLY A 949 -17.56 -49.07 -6.00
N ARG A 950 -16.52 -48.86 -6.82
CA ARG A 950 -15.90 -47.55 -7.09
C ARG A 950 -16.37 -46.97 -8.41
N LEU A 951 -16.30 -45.65 -8.54
CA LEU A 951 -16.60 -45.00 -9.81
C LEU A 951 -15.41 -45.12 -10.77
N ALA A 952 -15.71 -45.38 -12.04
CA ALA A 952 -14.76 -45.37 -13.14
C ALA A 952 -14.05 -44.02 -13.26
N SER A 953 -12.75 -44.05 -13.52
CA SER A 953 -11.89 -42.89 -13.80
C SER A 953 -11.06 -43.13 -15.05
N GLY A 954 -10.80 -42.06 -15.79
CA GLY A 954 -9.97 -42.08 -16.99
C GLY A 954 -10.57 -42.94 -18.10
N TRP A 955 -9.70 -43.46 -18.97
CA TRP A 955 -10.10 -44.31 -20.09
C TRP A 955 -10.56 -45.68 -19.63
N LYS A 956 -11.77 -46.08 -20.05
CA LYS A 956 -12.36 -47.38 -19.73
C LYS A 956 -13.05 -48.00 -20.93
N MET A 957 -12.87 -49.30 -21.10
CA MET A 957 -13.55 -50.07 -22.13
C MET A 957 -14.72 -50.82 -21.51
N ILE A 958 -15.94 -50.45 -21.87
CA ILE A 958 -17.19 -50.98 -21.29
C ILE A 958 -18.06 -51.48 -22.45
N GLY A 959 -18.43 -52.77 -22.45
CA GLY A 959 -19.25 -53.36 -23.51
C GLY A 959 -18.63 -53.26 -24.93
N GLY A 960 -17.30 -53.24 -25.04
CA GLY A 960 -16.57 -53.15 -26.31
C GLY A 960 -16.42 -51.74 -26.90
N GLN A 961 -16.79 -50.69 -26.16
CA GLN A 961 -16.63 -49.29 -26.56
C GLN A 961 -15.74 -48.55 -25.55
N TRP A 962 -14.96 -47.56 -26.03
CA TRP A 962 -14.14 -46.70 -25.18
C TRP A 962 -14.93 -45.51 -24.66
N TYR A 963 -14.83 -45.28 -23.36
CA TYR A 963 -15.36 -44.12 -22.65
C TYR A 963 -14.20 -43.45 -21.91
N TYR A 964 -14.33 -42.15 -21.67
CA TYR A 964 -13.46 -41.43 -20.75
C TYR A 964 -14.31 -40.87 -19.61
N PHE A 965 -13.91 -41.15 -18.38
CA PHE A 965 -14.51 -40.58 -17.18
C PHE A 965 -13.56 -39.53 -16.63
N ASP A 966 -14.07 -38.32 -16.44
CA ASP A 966 -13.31 -37.19 -15.92
C ASP A 966 -12.66 -37.58 -14.58
N GLU A 967 -11.34 -37.54 -14.50
CA GLU A 967 -10.59 -37.92 -13.29
C GLU A 967 -10.87 -36.96 -12.12
N GLY A 968 -11.40 -35.78 -12.43
CA GLY A 968 -11.81 -34.71 -11.55
C GLY A 968 -13.23 -34.85 -10.98
N ASN A 969 -14.12 -35.71 -11.48
CA ASN A 969 -15.47 -35.89 -10.88
C ASN A 969 -16.10 -37.28 -11.09
N GLY A 970 -15.49 -38.14 -11.91
CA GLY A 970 -15.96 -39.50 -12.19
C GLY A 970 -17.12 -39.56 -13.19
N PHE A 971 -17.53 -38.42 -13.76
CA PHE A 971 -18.57 -38.38 -14.78
C PHE A 971 -18.00 -38.67 -16.16
N MET A 972 -18.80 -39.38 -16.94
CA MET A 972 -18.53 -39.71 -18.32
C MET A 972 -18.47 -38.43 -19.14
N VAL A 973 -17.37 -38.26 -19.86
CA VAL A 973 -17.18 -37.14 -20.79
C VAL A 973 -18.01 -37.35 -22.05
N THR A 974 -18.67 -36.28 -22.48
CA THR A 974 -19.35 -36.17 -23.77
C THR A 974 -18.74 -35.01 -24.56
N GLU A 975 -19.01 -34.96 -25.87
CA GLU A 975 -18.54 -33.90 -26.78
C GLU A 975 -17.01 -33.83 -26.91
N LYS A 976 -16.47 -32.70 -27.35
CA LYS A 976 -15.03 -32.51 -27.58
C LYS A 976 -14.34 -32.07 -26.28
N ARG A 977 -13.31 -32.79 -25.85
CA ARG A 977 -12.50 -32.44 -24.66
C ARG A 977 -11.01 -32.57 -24.93
N ASP A 978 -10.24 -31.69 -24.28
CA ASP A 978 -8.81 -31.85 -24.14
C ASP A 978 -8.52 -32.79 -22.97
N ILE A 979 -7.76 -33.86 -23.22
CA ILE A 979 -7.30 -34.81 -22.22
C ILE A 979 -5.79 -34.94 -22.39
N ASN A 980 -5.02 -34.39 -21.44
CA ASN A 980 -3.55 -34.40 -21.42
C ASN A 980 -2.89 -33.76 -22.67
N GLY A 981 -3.43 -32.64 -23.16
CA GLY A 981 -2.87 -31.87 -24.28
C GLY A 981 -3.24 -32.44 -25.65
N LYS A 982 -4.29 -33.25 -25.73
CA LYS A 982 -4.81 -33.84 -26.97
C LYS A 982 -6.34 -33.83 -26.95
N PHE A 983 -6.93 -33.36 -28.04
CA PHE A 983 -8.38 -33.32 -28.19
C PHE A 983 -8.96 -34.67 -28.62
N TYR A 984 -10.01 -35.09 -27.93
CA TYR A 984 -10.82 -36.27 -28.23
C TYR A 984 -12.29 -35.85 -28.39
N GLU A 985 -13.01 -36.50 -29.30
CA GLU A 985 -14.44 -36.28 -29.49
C GLU A 985 -15.25 -37.50 -29.07
N PHE A 986 -16.28 -37.28 -28.26
CA PHE A 986 -17.18 -38.32 -27.77
C PHE A 986 -18.60 -38.10 -28.33
N ASN A 987 -19.33 -39.19 -28.52
CA ASN A 987 -20.77 -39.16 -28.83
C ASN A 987 -21.57 -38.68 -27.61
N SER A 988 -22.85 -38.36 -27.80
CA SER A 988 -23.74 -37.96 -26.69
C SER A 988 -23.98 -39.07 -25.67
N ASN A 989 -23.76 -40.34 -26.05
CA ASN A 989 -23.76 -41.48 -25.13
C ASN A 989 -22.37 -41.75 -24.51
N GLY A 990 -21.37 -40.88 -24.76
CA GLY A 990 -20.02 -40.92 -24.20
C GLY A 990 -19.04 -41.88 -24.87
N THR A 991 -19.42 -42.57 -25.95
CA THR A 991 -18.46 -43.41 -26.67
C THR A 991 -17.49 -42.55 -27.48
N LEU A 992 -16.20 -42.91 -27.47
CA LEU A 992 -15.17 -42.27 -28.28
C LEU A 992 -15.51 -42.37 -29.78
N LYS A 993 -15.51 -41.23 -30.48
CA LYS A 993 -15.59 -41.21 -31.95
C LYS A 993 -14.23 -41.61 -32.51
N ASN A 994 -14.25 -42.51 -33.49
CA ASN A 994 -13.05 -42.94 -34.23
C ASN A 994 -12.42 -41.80 -35.03
#